data_AF-K0TB17-F1
#
_entry.id   AF-K0TB17-F1
#
_cell.length_a   1.000
_cell.length_b   1.000
_cell.length_c   1.000
_cell.angle_alpha   90.00
_cell.angle_beta   90.00
_cell.angle_gamma   90.00
#
_symmetry.space_group_name_H-M   'P 1'
#
loop_
_entity.id
_entity.type
_entity.pdbx_description
1 polymer ?
#
loop_
_entity_poly.entity_id
_entity_poly.type
_entity_poly.pdbx_seq_one_letter_code
_entity_poly.pdbx_strand_id
1 'polypeptide(L)'
;KSQTQVGRSFVDDSSANKTYIPKLVNIVFFCLDNPDKQEFINPTMLEEFKTMDEQDKVDHERINAERHLRRKAPLQFKRSKVREYLRTRFTEMEETPADSPLVIDGEGAITSAFIKDFMDSHKRVVKVARENAESYLSETNLHGVTITDDLVDEEGFVTAYVNQSYSQFNSTRSCLSYLYKRAGIDRPPEMIRSMEKFMAGMERTTRNEKRGLGLKISEGKKHMTFQAYECIAMHLYRSAASEDIETRFMLLLEWNLMKRAENVVHAKISEVEWRCDCLVFHFAKSKSNQRGEEHLGPWHVYSNPENPHMCLLLAFGQYAFCNPHILKGGGVPLFQGTNSKTVYARYMARFNNVVNKELVHELRALGYEPGDLASHSTRKGVGTWVCSGCTVSPPIVAVCLRAGWTLGGVKDRYLFREGAGDQYVGRAAAGLDQLSKEFAVSPAYFDFSQLETTEMFRMKRVISDFVQSRLGFQPPGTVEPLLRHFLASICYHYDDLQRDIHQQSPLRSAALFRDIPEEIRRLATVRYPWNKTSDTPKFTGVPPHVAQLAELHALKEEITNLRESMMKDLREEMDKRGFNSSENNTRQLMDMIKEVTTTQTNAIVTRLVERTNLCERSLVAAVNQTREDYGAAEMEIEEELEEELPTDATRAESEELNRRRREASQRAVSRRQYKVGMIRTGGGCKLTTLPVGYRFPPLTIPQLIDNWLIGSVGANVIPFCQLRHNDVSHVKGAVVALRKMKRVMAMVHKTAKEKGCWPSGHAFDTPRNWTYAKTKELWLGIEQEFLKILRAAGHVSQQAAEEGAGGSDATGIVRVTGHRKLGRRDDDDIRIQFLVGVNPDLRRVRTRTAGWLVQQGTVGTQAEHPEMRRVRRHGESAGADEEGPLEVGGGRLPDLLPSPATR
;
A
#
# COMPACT_ATOMS: atom_id res chain seq x y z
N LYS A 1 -20.22 -39.09 -14.35
CA LYS A 1 -18.87 -38.48 -14.41
C LYS A 1 -17.91 -39.41 -13.66
N SER A 2 -16.80 -39.85 -14.26
CA SER A 2 -15.87 -40.78 -13.61
C SER A 2 -15.21 -40.14 -12.38
N GLN A 3 -14.77 -40.95 -11.40
CA GLN A 3 -14.08 -40.46 -10.20
C GLN A 3 -12.87 -39.57 -10.53
N THR A 4 -12.19 -39.83 -11.66
CA THR A 4 -11.07 -39.02 -12.17
C THR A 4 -11.53 -37.64 -12.66
N GLN A 5 -12.72 -37.56 -13.26
CA GLN A 5 -13.33 -36.30 -13.72
C GLN A 5 -13.84 -35.45 -12.55
N VAL A 6 -14.31 -36.11 -11.47
CA VAL A 6 -14.62 -35.47 -10.19
C VAL A 6 -13.33 -35.02 -9.49
N GLY A 7 -12.28 -35.84 -9.50
CA GLY A 7 -10.95 -35.53 -8.97
C GLY A 7 -10.30 -34.29 -9.60
N ARG A 8 -10.38 -34.14 -10.92
CA ARG A 8 -9.88 -32.96 -11.65
C ARG A 8 -10.74 -31.71 -11.39
N SER A 9 -12.04 -31.86 -11.14
CA SER A 9 -12.94 -30.73 -10.87
C SER A 9 -12.69 -30.01 -9.53
N PHE A 10 -11.91 -30.60 -8.62
CA PHE A 10 -11.50 -29.98 -7.35
C PHE A 10 -10.33 -28.99 -7.50
N VAL A 11 -9.59 -29.04 -8.61
CA VAL A 11 -8.31 -28.30 -8.80
C VAL A 11 -8.39 -27.28 -9.95
N ASP A 12 -9.50 -27.25 -10.68
CA ASP A 12 -9.59 -26.50 -11.94
C ASP A 12 -9.63 -24.97 -11.73
N ASP A 13 -8.72 -24.27 -12.41
CA ASP A 13 -8.63 -22.81 -12.39
C ASP A 13 -9.74 -22.20 -13.26
N SER A 14 -10.93 -22.12 -12.68
CA SER A 14 -12.12 -21.55 -13.33
C SER A 14 -12.02 -20.06 -13.71
N SER A 15 -10.90 -19.38 -13.47
CA SER A 15 -10.73 -17.95 -13.75
C SER A 15 -10.83 -17.63 -15.24
N ALA A 16 -10.22 -18.44 -16.12
CA ALA A 16 -10.28 -18.27 -17.57
C ALA A 16 -11.70 -18.49 -18.12
N ASN A 17 -12.41 -19.49 -17.58
CA ASN A 17 -13.80 -19.80 -17.88
C ASN A 17 -14.78 -18.66 -17.54
N LYS A 18 -14.38 -17.76 -16.62
CA LYS A 18 -15.19 -16.61 -16.19
C LYS A 18 -14.83 -15.30 -16.91
N THR A 19 -13.60 -15.17 -17.41
CA THR A 19 -13.07 -13.87 -17.86
C THR A 19 -12.76 -13.82 -19.35
N TYR A 20 -12.02 -14.81 -19.88
CA TYR A 20 -11.53 -14.78 -21.25
C TYR A 20 -12.44 -15.55 -22.21
N ILE A 21 -12.84 -16.76 -21.84
CA ILE A 21 -13.62 -17.67 -22.70
C ILE A 21 -14.96 -17.05 -23.13
N PRO A 22 -15.76 -16.41 -22.26
CA PRO A 22 -17.00 -15.77 -22.70
C PRO A 22 -16.81 -14.70 -23.79
N LYS A 23 -15.67 -13.99 -23.79
CA LYS A 23 -15.37 -12.96 -24.79
C LYS A 23 -14.90 -13.59 -26.10
N LEU A 24 -14.11 -14.67 -26.03
CA LEU A 24 -13.72 -15.47 -27.20
C LEU A 24 -14.94 -16.07 -27.91
N VAL A 25 -15.90 -16.60 -27.15
CA VAL A 25 -17.19 -17.07 -27.69
C VAL A 25 -17.90 -15.96 -28.47
N ASN A 26 -17.92 -14.73 -27.96
CA ASN A 26 -18.55 -13.61 -28.65
C ASN A 26 -17.82 -13.23 -29.95
N ILE A 27 -16.49 -13.39 -30.02
CA ILE A 27 -15.72 -13.19 -31.26
C ILE A 27 -16.14 -14.23 -32.30
N VAL A 28 -16.27 -15.51 -31.90
CA VAL A 28 -16.76 -16.56 -32.81
C VAL A 28 -18.19 -16.30 -33.26
N PHE A 29 -19.07 -15.81 -32.37
CA PHE A 29 -20.43 -15.42 -32.74
C PHE A 29 -20.45 -14.28 -33.75
N PHE A 30 -19.58 -13.28 -33.58
CA PHE A 30 -19.41 -12.22 -34.57
C PHE A 30 -18.99 -12.78 -35.95
N CYS A 31 -18.12 -13.79 -36.00
CA CYS A 31 -17.78 -14.46 -37.25
C CYS A 31 -18.96 -15.24 -37.85
N LEU A 32 -19.79 -15.89 -37.02
CA LEU A 32 -20.97 -16.62 -37.49
C LEU A 32 -22.05 -15.68 -38.03
N ASP A 33 -22.22 -14.52 -37.39
CA ASP A 33 -23.21 -13.51 -37.76
C ASP A 33 -22.86 -12.77 -39.06
N ASN A 34 -21.58 -12.78 -39.48
CA ASN A 34 -21.09 -12.07 -40.66
C ASN A 34 -20.48 -13.06 -41.67
N PRO A 35 -21.14 -13.34 -42.81
CA PRO A 35 -20.67 -14.34 -43.77
C PRO A 35 -19.25 -14.11 -44.29
N ASP A 36 -18.83 -12.86 -44.48
CA ASP A 36 -17.49 -12.47 -44.91
C ASP A 36 -16.41 -12.75 -43.85
N LYS A 37 -16.80 -12.93 -42.59
CA LYS A 37 -15.88 -13.19 -41.47
C LYS A 37 -15.79 -14.67 -41.10
N GLN A 38 -16.56 -15.55 -41.76
CA GLN A 38 -16.51 -16.99 -41.50
C GLN A 38 -15.15 -17.61 -41.88
N GLU A 39 -14.36 -16.95 -42.73
CA GLU A 39 -12.97 -17.35 -43.05
C GLU A 39 -12.06 -17.40 -41.81
N PHE A 40 -12.36 -16.64 -40.76
CA PHE A 40 -11.58 -16.63 -39.52
C PHE A 40 -11.98 -17.73 -38.53
N ILE A 41 -13.02 -18.52 -38.84
CA ILE A 41 -13.40 -19.71 -38.08
C ILE A 41 -12.60 -20.89 -38.62
N ASN A 42 -12.14 -21.75 -37.71
CA ASN A 42 -11.45 -22.98 -38.10
C ASN A 42 -12.33 -23.80 -39.08
N PRO A 43 -11.85 -24.08 -40.30
CA PRO A 43 -12.66 -24.71 -41.34
C PRO A 43 -13.13 -26.11 -40.95
N THR A 44 -12.38 -26.81 -40.10
CA THR A 44 -12.78 -28.14 -39.59
C THR A 44 -13.99 -28.08 -38.64
N MET A 45 -14.27 -26.93 -38.04
CA MET A 45 -15.33 -26.75 -37.04
C MET A 45 -16.52 -25.94 -37.55
N LEU A 46 -16.39 -25.23 -38.68
CA LEU A 46 -17.41 -24.32 -39.20
C LEU A 46 -18.75 -25.01 -39.48
N GLU A 47 -18.73 -26.19 -40.10
CA GLU A 47 -19.95 -26.93 -40.44
C GLU A 47 -20.65 -27.49 -39.19
N GLU A 48 -19.89 -27.87 -38.16
CA GLU A 48 -20.46 -28.24 -36.85
C GLU A 48 -21.15 -27.02 -36.21
N PHE A 49 -20.54 -25.84 -36.28
CA PHE A 49 -21.13 -24.61 -35.72
C PHE A 49 -22.43 -24.24 -36.41
N LYS A 50 -22.48 -24.28 -37.76
CA LYS A 50 -23.71 -24.00 -38.52
C LYS A 50 -24.83 -24.98 -38.17
N THR A 51 -24.50 -26.26 -38.07
CA THR A 51 -25.48 -27.31 -37.70
C THR A 51 -26.04 -27.08 -36.30
N MET A 52 -25.18 -26.75 -35.34
CA MET A 52 -25.61 -26.46 -33.96
C MET A 52 -26.40 -25.15 -33.84
N ASP A 53 -26.02 -24.11 -34.59
CA ASP A 53 -26.73 -22.83 -34.62
C ASP A 53 -28.16 -23.00 -35.14
N GLU A 54 -28.32 -23.79 -36.21
CA GLU A 54 -29.63 -24.09 -36.77
C GLU A 54 -30.50 -24.89 -35.80
N GLN A 55 -29.90 -25.85 -35.11
CA GLN A 55 -30.59 -26.60 -34.08
C GLN A 55 -31.01 -25.73 -32.87
N ASP A 56 -30.18 -24.76 -32.47
CA ASP A 56 -30.53 -23.78 -31.44
C ASP A 56 -31.72 -22.91 -31.88
N LYS A 57 -31.83 -22.52 -33.17
CA LYS A 57 -32.99 -21.77 -33.70
C LYS A 57 -34.26 -22.59 -33.64
N VAL A 58 -34.21 -23.84 -34.12
CA VAL A 58 -35.35 -24.77 -34.06
C VAL A 58 -35.82 -25.00 -32.62
N ASP A 59 -34.88 -25.20 -31.68
CA ASP A 59 -35.23 -25.37 -30.27
C ASP A 59 -35.83 -24.09 -29.65
N HIS A 60 -35.32 -22.92 -30.04
CA HIS A 60 -35.83 -21.63 -29.57
C HIS A 60 -37.27 -21.39 -30.03
N GLU A 61 -37.56 -21.63 -31.30
CA GLU A 61 -38.90 -21.53 -31.87
C GLU A 61 -39.87 -22.50 -31.16
N ARG A 62 -39.45 -23.77 -30.97
CA ARG A 62 -40.24 -24.77 -30.23
C ARG A 62 -40.55 -24.31 -28.80
N ILE A 63 -39.54 -23.86 -28.06
CA ILE A 63 -39.69 -23.41 -26.66
C ILE A 63 -40.62 -22.19 -26.59
N ASN A 64 -40.50 -21.25 -27.51
CA ASN A 64 -41.37 -20.08 -27.53
C ASN A 64 -42.80 -20.43 -27.92
N ALA A 65 -43.01 -21.35 -28.86
CA ALA A 65 -44.34 -21.89 -29.17
C ALA A 65 -44.99 -22.54 -27.93
N GLU A 66 -44.25 -23.36 -27.18
CA GLU A 66 -44.72 -23.95 -25.91
C GLU A 66 -45.02 -22.88 -24.84
N ARG A 67 -44.22 -21.81 -24.75
CA ARG A 67 -44.45 -20.70 -23.81
C ARG A 67 -45.66 -19.88 -24.20
N HIS A 68 -45.89 -19.63 -25.49
CA HIS A 68 -47.08 -18.98 -26.01
C HIS A 68 -48.34 -19.79 -25.64
N LEU A 69 -48.33 -21.11 -25.82
CA LEU A 69 -49.42 -22.00 -25.38
C LEU A 69 -49.67 -21.91 -23.86
N ARG A 70 -48.62 -21.66 -23.06
CA ARG A 70 -48.69 -21.49 -21.60
C ARG A 70 -48.91 -20.04 -21.15
N ARG A 71 -49.22 -19.10 -22.07
CA ARG A 71 -49.38 -17.66 -21.81
C ARG A 71 -48.18 -17.03 -21.07
N LYS A 72 -46.97 -17.53 -21.32
CA LYS A 72 -45.72 -16.97 -20.79
C LYS A 72 -45.04 -16.11 -21.86
N ALA A 73 -44.38 -15.04 -21.43
CA ALA A 73 -43.62 -14.18 -22.34
C ALA A 73 -42.55 -14.98 -23.12
N PRO A 74 -42.32 -14.63 -24.41
CA PRO A 74 -41.32 -15.27 -25.24
C PRO A 74 -39.90 -15.02 -24.70
N LEU A 75 -39.02 -15.99 -24.88
CA LEU A 75 -37.60 -15.86 -24.59
C LEU A 75 -36.87 -15.24 -25.77
N GLN A 76 -35.82 -14.46 -25.50
CA GLN A 76 -34.86 -14.03 -26.51
C GLN A 76 -34.02 -15.22 -27.02
N PHE A 77 -33.67 -15.19 -28.30
CA PHE A 77 -32.82 -16.21 -28.93
C PHE A 77 -31.45 -16.28 -28.27
N LYS A 78 -30.97 -17.51 -28.03
CA LYS A 78 -29.66 -17.77 -27.42
C LYS A 78 -29.05 -19.02 -28.04
N ARG A 79 -27.87 -18.86 -28.65
CA ARG A 79 -26.99 -19.94 -29.12
C ARG A 79 -26.42 -20.75 -27.94
N SER A 80 -27.23 -21.59 -27.32
CA SER A 80 -26.89 -22.28 -26.08
C SER A 80 -25.98 -23.48 -26.35
N LYS A 81 -26.25 -24.24 -27.41
CA LYS A 81 -25.43 -25.39 -27.84
C LYS A 81 -24.07 -24.96 -28.36
N VAL A 82 -24.05 -23.99 -29.29
CA VAL A 82 -22.78 -23.46 -29.83
C VAL A 82 -21.91 -22.87 -28.72
N ARG A 83 -22.53 -22.14 -27.77
CA ARG A 83 -21.82 -21.54 -26.62
C ARG A 83 -21.19 -22.61 -25.72
N GLU A 84 -21.91 -23.68 -25.41
CA GLU A 84 -21.40 -24.74 -24.53
C GLU A 84 -20.31 -25.56 -25.22
N TYR A 85 -20.46 -25.82 -26.51
CA TYR A 85 -19.42 -26.45 -27.32
C TYR A 85 -18.13 -25.62 -27.33
N LEU A 86 -18.22 -24.31 -27.64
CA LEU A 86 -17.08 -23.41 -27.66
C LEU A 86 -16.41 -23.28 -26.29
N ARG A 87 -17.18 -23.21 -25.20
CA ARG A 87 -16.63 -23.19 -23.83
C ARG A 87 -15.80 -24.44 -23.55
N THR A 88 -16.32 -25.61 -23.92
CA THR A 88 -15.63 -26.88 -23.75
C THR A 88 -14.34 -26.89 -24.57
N ARG A 89 -14.40 -26.54 -25.86
CA ARG A 89 -13.24 -26.49 -26.75
C ARG A 89 -12.15 -25.52 -26.28
N PHE A 90 -12.50 -24.28 -25.92
CA PHE A 90 -11.50 -23.33 -25.40
C PHE A 90 -10.91 -23.76 -24.06
N THR A 91 -11.63 -24.55 -23.25
CA THR A 91 -11.11 -25.08 -21.97
C THR A 91 -10.16 -26.26 -22.19
N GLU A 92 -10.53 -27.16 -23.09
CA GLU A 92 -9.82 -28.41 -23.37
C GLU A 92 -8.72 -28.27 -24.43
N MET A 93 -8.58 -27.10 -25.05
CA MET A 93 -7.56 -26.81 -26.06
C MET A 93 -6.16 -27.19 -25.56
N GLU A 94 -5.46 -28.00 -26.35
CA GLU A 94 -4.04 -28.36 -26.17
C GLU A 94 -3.14 -27.20 -26.65
N GLU A 95 -1.83 -27.29 -26.42
CA GLU A 95 -0.86 -26.26 -26.84
C GLU A 95 -0.59 -26.30 -28.36
N THR A 96 -1.64 -26.44 -29.17
CA THR A 96 -1.57 -26.45 -30.64
C THR A 96 -2.51 -25.41 -31.26
N PRO A 97 -2.08 -24.68 -32.31
CA PRO A 97 -2.94 -23.72 -33.01
C PRO A 97 -4.14 -24.36 -33.74
N ALA A 98 -4.02 -25.61 -34.17
CA ALA A 98 -5.04 -26.31 -34.95
C ALA A 98 -6.32 -26.61 -34.15
N ASP A 99 -6.21 -26.69 -32.83
CA ASP A 99 -7.35 -26.95 -31.93
C ASP A 99 -8.16 -25.68 -31.62
N SER A 100 -7.67 -24.50 -32.02
CA SER A 100 -8.38 -23.24 -31.81
C SER A 100 -9.62 -23.15 -32.70
N PRO A 101 -10.79 -22.77 -32.14
CA PRO A 101 -11.98 -22.44 -32.92
C PRO A 101 -11.80 -21.26 -33.90
N LEU A 102 -10.80 -20.41 -33.67
CA LEU A 102 -10.41 -19.30 -34.54
C LEU A 102 -9.09 -19.61 -35.26
N VAL A 103 -8.95 -19.17 -36.51
CA VAL A 103 -7.69 -19.27 -37.25
C VAL A 103 -6.72 -18.23 -36.68
N ILE A 104 -5.67 -18.67 -35.99
CA ILE A 104 -4.72 -17.81 -35.26
C ILE A 104 -3.28 -17.90 -35.76
N ASP A 105 -3.00 -18.83 -36.67
CA ASP A 105 -1.70 -19.09 -37.27
C ASP A 105 -1.89 -19.46 -38.76
N GLY A 106 -0.87 -19.19 -39.58
CA GLY A 106 -0.90 -19.44 -41.03
C GLY A 106 -1.68 -18.41 -41.87
N GLU A 107 -1.91 -18.76 -43.14
CA GLU A 107 -2.67 -17.94 -44.09
C GLU A 107 -4.15 -17.89 -43.68
N GLY A 108 -4.74 -16.69 -43.62
CA GLY A 108 -6.11 -16.48 -43.13
C GLY A 108 -6.24 -16.27 -41.61
N ALA A 109 -5.12 -16.16 -40.88
CA ALA A 109 -5.16 -15.88 -39.45
C ALA A 109 -5.78 -14.52 -39.11
N ILE A 110 -6.43 -14.44 -37.94
CA ILE A 110 -7.04 -13.21 -37.43
C ILE A 110 -6.05 -12.04 -37.44
N THR A 111 -6.47 -10.93 -38.03
CA THR A 111 -5.62 -9.74 -38.20
C THR A 111 -5.96 -8.65 -37.20
N SER A 112 -5.07 -7.66 -37.09
CA SER A 112 -5.36 -6.46 -36.29
C SER A 112 -6.55 -5.67 -36.83
N ALA A 113 -6.84 -5.75 -38.14
CA ALA A 113 -7.99 -5.11 -38.75
C ALA A 113 -9.30 -5.80 -38.34
N PHE A 114 -9.34 -7.14 -38.40
CA PHE A 114 -10.48 -7.92 -37.94
C PHE A 114 -10.85 -7.64 -36.47
N ILE A 115 -9.86 -7.57 -35.58
CA ILE A 115 -10.12 -7.30 -34.17
C ILE A 115 -10.62 -5.88 -33.92
N LYS A 116 -10.15 -4.88 -34.70
CA LYS A 116 -10.67 -3.51 -34.62
C LYS A 116 -12.13 -3.45 -35.08
N ASP A 117 -12.45 -4.13 -36.17
CA ASP A 117 -13.82 -4.26 -36.69
C ASP A 117 -14.77 -4.91 -35.66
N PHE A 118 -14.32 -6.00 -35.02
CA PHE A 118 -15.04 -6.59 -33.88
C PHE A 118 -15.23 -5.59 -32.73
N MET A 119 -14.20 -4.83 -32.37
CA MET A 119 -14.28 -3.83 -31.31
C MET A 119 -15.23 -2.68 -31.65
N ASP A 120 -15.23 -2.23 -32.90
CA ASP A 120 -16.02 -1.10 -33.39
C ASP A 120 -17.50 -1.46 -33.60
N SER A 121 -17.79 -2.68 -34.06
CA SER A 121 -19.16 -3.17 -34.26
C SER A 121 -19.95 -3.30 -32.95
N HIS A 122 -19.27 -3.55 -31.83
CA HIS A 122 -19.94 -3.72 -30.55
C HIS A 122 -20.14 -2.39 -29.84
N LYS A 123 -21.21 -1.66 -30.16
CA LYS A 123 -21.55 -0.42 -29.45
C LYS A 123 -22.25 -0.67 -28.10
N ARG A 124 -22.16 0.30 -27.20
CA ARG A 124 -22.91 0.36 -25.95
C ARG A 124 -24.17 1.19 -26.16
N VAL A 125 -25.30 0.68 -25.66
CA VAL A 125 -26.57 1.40 -25.65
C VAL A 125 -26.63 2.31 -24.40
N VAL A 126 -26.96 3.58 -24.60
CA VAL A 126 -27.13 4.59 -23.54
C VAL A 126 -28.36 5.45 -23.79
N LYS A 127 -29.00 5.93 -22.71
CA LYS A 127 -30.04 6.96 -22.80
C LYS A 127 -29.40 8.35 -22.72
N VAL A 128 -29.78 9.25 -23.61
CA VAL A 128 -29.25 10.62 -23.71
C VAL A 128 -30.41 11.59 -23.80
N ALA A 129 -30.34 12.73 -23.09
CA ALA A 129 -31.36 13.76 -23.21
C ALA A 129 -31.44 14.26 -24.66
N ARG A 130 -32.66 14.48 -25.17
CA ARG A 130 -32.90 14.91 -26.55
C ARG A 130 -32.01 16.09 -26.97
N GLU A 131 -31.96 17.13 -26.15
CA GLU A 131 -31.18 18.35 -26.41
C GLU A 131 -29.68 18.07 -26.62
N ASN A 132 -29.08 17.20 -25.79
CA ASN A 132 -27.68 16.83 -25.92
C ASN A 132 -27.42 16.01 -27.19
N ALA A 133 -28.35 15.12 -27.55
CA ALA A 133 -28.24 14.33 -28.77
C ALA A 133 -28.36 15.20 -30.02
N GLU A 134 -29.28 16.17 -30.04
CA GLU A 134 -29.44 17.13 -31.13
C GLU A 134 -28.20 18.05 -31.27
N SER A 135 -27.67 18.58 -30.16
CA SER A 135 -26.43 19.36 -30.15
C SER A 135 -25.26 18.55 -30.72
N TYR A 136 -25.10 17.31 -30.26
CA TYR A 136 -24.04 16.42 -30.74
C TYR A 136 -24.15 16.10 -32.24
N LEU A 137 -25.36 15.87 -32.75
CA LEU A 137 -25.58 15.65 -34.19
C LEU A 137 -25.26 16.89 -35.03
N SER A 138 -25.55 18.10 -34.50
CA SER A 138 -25.23 19.36 -35.17
C SER A 138 -23.72 19.64 -35.25
N GLU A 139 -22.96 19.25 -34.23
CA GLU A 139 -21.50 19.44 -34.16
C GLU A 139 -20.70 18.43 -34.99
N THR A 140 -21.25 17.24 -35.23
CA THR A 140 -20.51 16.11 -35.86
C THR A 140 -20.65 16.04 -37.39
N ASN A 141 -21.15 17.10 -38.03
CA ASN A 141 -21.36 17.18 -39.49
C ASN A 141 -22.32 16.09 -40.05
N LEU A 142 -23.11 15.43 -39.20
CA LEU A 142 -24.17 14.48 -39.61
C LEU A 142 -25.45 15.25 -39.99
N HIS A 143 -25.31 16.25 -40.85
CA HIS A 143 -26.40 17.09 -41.33
C HIS A 143 -27.38 16.25 -42.17
N GLY A 144 -28.47 15.79 -41.54
CA GLY A 144 -29.50 14.98 -42.20
C GLY A 144 -30.23 13.99 -41.28
N VAL A 145 -29.71 13.73 -40.08
CA VAL A 145 -30.39 12.88 -39.08
C VAL A 145 -31.15 13.77 -38.10
N THR A 146 -32.48 13.69 -38.12
CA THR A 146 -33.36 14.42 -37.17
C THR A 146 -33.97 13.44 -36.19
N ILE A 147 -33.98 13.79 -34.90
CA ILE A 147 -34.62 12.98 -33.87
C ILE A 147 -36.12 13.21 -33.94
N THR A 148 -36.87 12.18 -34.33
CA THR A 148 -38.34 12.20 -34.38
C THR A 148 -38.94 11.86 -33.01
N ASP A 149 -40.16 12.32 -32.74
CA ASP A 149 -40.79 12.17 -31.42
C ASP A 149 -41.05 10.71 -31.02
N ASP A 150 -41.13 9.78 -31.96
CA ASP A 150 -41.24 8.33 -31.72
C ASP A 150 -39.95 7.69 -31.18
N LEU A 151 -38.81 8.38 -31.32
CA LEU A 151 -37.51 7.94 -30.81
C LEU A 151 -37.23 8.43 -29.38
N VAL A 152 -38.11 9.28 -28.83
CA VAL A 152 -38.01 9.87 -27.50
C VAL A 152 -38.91 9.07 -26.55
N ASP A 153 -38.36 8.61 -25.43
CA ASP A 153 -39.15 7.94 -24.40
C ASP A 153 -40.00 8.93 -23.58
N GLU A 154 -40.91 8.40 -22.75
CA GLU A 154 -41.80 9.21 -21.90
C GLU A 154 -41.06 10.15 -20.94
N GLU A 155 -39.77 9.90 -20.67
CA GLU A 155 -38.91 10.69 -19.79
C GLU A 155 -38.08 11.75 -20.56
N GLY A 156 -38.23 11.85 -21.89
CA GLY A 156 -37.51 12.84 -22.72
C GLY A 156 -36.12 12.38 -23.20
N PHE A 157 -35.81 11.08 -23.12
CA PHE A 157 -34.53 10.53 -23.52
C PHE A 157 -34.58 9.77 -24.85
N VAL A 158 -33.47 9.83 -25.58
CA VAL A 158 -33.24 9.09 -26.83
C VAL A 158 -32.24 7.97 -26.57
N THR A 159 -32.45 6.83 -27.21
CA THR A 159 -31.49 5.72 -27.14
C THR A 159 -30.39 5.91 -28.17
N ALA A 160 -29.14 6.09 -27.69
CA ALA A 160 -27.96 6.27 -28.53
C ALA A 160 -26.98 5.09 -28.40
N TYR A 161 -26.27 4.80 -29.50
CA TYR A 161 -25.21 3.82 -29.56
C TYR A 161 -23.85 4.53 -29.48
N VAL A 162 -23.11 4.29 -28.40
CA VAL A 162 -21.79 4.90 -28.15
C VAL A 162 -20.67 3.86 -28.16
N ASN A 163 -19.43 4.30 -28.31
CA ASN A 163 -18.29 3.38 -28.26
C ASN A 163 -18.16 2.66 -26.91
N GLN A 164 -17.50 1.49 -26.94
CA GLN A 164 -17.21 0.75 -25.71
C GLN A 164 -16.24 1.52 -24.81
N SER A 165 -16.23 1.16 -23.53
CA SER A 165 -15.23 1.68 -22.61
C SER A 165 -13.85 1.08 -22.87
N TYR A 166 -12.80 1.81 -22.47
CA TYR A 166 -11.42 1.32 -22.54
C TYR A 166 -11.24 -0.04 -21.85
N SER A 167 -11.96 -0.27 -20.75
CA SER A 167 -11.97 -1.55 -20.03
C SER A 167 -12.46 -2.73 -20.90
N GLN A 168 -13.49 -2.51 -21.73
CA GLN A 168 -14.00 -3.54 -22.64
C GLN A 168 -12.99 -3.86 -23.74
N PHE A 169 -12.35 -2.84 -24.33
CA PHE A 169 -11.27 -3.04 -25.31
C PHE A 169 -10.09 -3.80 -24.70
N ASN A 170 -9.68 -3.44 -23.48
CA ASN A 170 -8.60 -4.12 -22.78
C ASN A 170 -8.96 -5.57 -22.41
N SER A 171 -10.24 -5.87 -22.13
CA SER A 171 -10.72 -7.23 -21.92
C SER A 171 -10.61 -8.07 -23.18
N THR A 172 -10.96 -7.54 -24.35
CA THR A 172 -10.76 -8.20 -25.66
C THR A 172 -9.27 -8.45 -25.92
N ARG A 173 -8.42 -7.44 -25.69
CA ARG A 173 -6.96 -7.60 -25.81
C ARG A 173 -6.41 -8.72 -24.91
N SER A 174 -6.94 -8.82 -23.69
CA SER A 174 -6.53 -9.82 -22.71
C SER A 174 -7.01 -11.23 -23.09
N CYS A 175 -8.23 -11.39 -23.61
CA CYS A 175 -8.72 -12.70 -24.06
C CYS A 175 -7.95 -13.22 -25.28
N LEU A 176 -7.54 -12.34 -26.20
CA LEU A 176 -6.64 -12.71 -27.29
C LEU A 176 -5.27 -13.11 -26.77
N SER A 177 -4.69 -12.36 -25.82
CA SER A 177 -3.43 -12.79 -25.19
C SER A 177 -3.54 -14.15 -24.50
N TYR A 178 -4.71 -14.48 -23.94
CA TYR A 178 -4.97 -15.80 -23.38
C TYR A 178 -5.01 -16.88 -24.48
N LEU A 179 -5.74 -16.64 -25.58
CA LEU A 179 -5.86 -17.59 -26.69
C LEU A 179 -4.50 -17.96 -27.28
N TYR A 180 -3.68 -16.97 -27.65
CA TYR A 180 -2.36 -17.20 -28.24
C TYR A 180 -1.41 -17.95 -27.28
N LYS A 181 -1.38 -17.56 -26.00
CA LYS A 181 -0.60 -18.27 -24.98
C LYS A 181 -1.05 -19.72 -24.83
N ARG A 182 -2.36 -19.96 -24.86
CA ARG A 182 -2.92 -21.31 -24.72
C ARG A 182 -2.63 -22.19 -25.94
N ALA A 183 -2.57 -21.60 -27.12
CA ALA A 183 -2.20 -22.27 -28.36
C ALA A 183 -0.68 -22.44 -28.56
N GLY A 184 0.14 -22.02 -27.58
CA GLY A 184 1.60 -22.17 -27.65
C GLY A 184 2.31 -21.25 -28.65
N ILE A 185 1.65 -20.20 -29.15
CA ILE A 185 2.18 -19.30 -30.18
C ILE A 185 2.31 -17.85 -29.69
N ASP A 186 3.33 -17.16 -30.20
CA ASP A 186 3.52 -15.73 -29.94
C ASP A 186 2.55 -14.88 -30.75
N ARG A 187 2.06 -13.80 -30.14
CA ARG A 187 1.21 -12.85 -30.86
C ARG A 187 2.02 -12.04 -31.89
N PRO A 188 1.47 -11.79 -33.09
CA PRO A 188 2.12 -10.94 -34.08
C PRO A 188 2.46 -9.54 -33.51
N PRO A 189 3.73 -9.09 -33.54
CA PRO A 189 4.14 -7.80 -32.96
C PRO A 189 3.41 -6.60 -33.57
N GLU A 190 3.06 -6.68 -34.85
CA GLU A 190 2.28 -5.66 -35.54
C GLU A 190 0.86 -5.54 -34.96
N MET A 191 0.21 -6.67 -34.67
CA MET A 191 -1.10 -6.69 -34.03
C MET A 191 -1.05 -5.99 -32.68
N ILE A 192 -0.01 -6.25 -31.87
CA ILE A 192 0.16 -5.60 -30.56
C ILE A 192 0.23 -4.08 -30.70
N ARG A 193 1.14 -3.56 -31.54
CA ARG A 193 1.32 -2.12 -31.75
C ARG A 193 0.07 -1.46 -32.34
N SER A 194 -0.55 -2.12 -33.32
CA SER A 194 -1.76 -1.64 -34.01
C SER A 194 -2.96 -1.53 -33.05
N MET A 195 -3.13 -2.51 -32.17
CA MET A 195 -4.17 -2.50 -31.13
C MET A 195 -3.92 -1.44 -30.07
N GLU A 196 -2.68 -1.26 -29.61
CA GLU A 196 -2.34 -0.22 -28.63
C GLU A 196 -2.62 1.18 -29.17
N LYS A 197 -2.22 1.45 -30.43
CA LYS A 197 -2.52 2.72 -31.11
C LYS A 197 -4.02 2.95 -31.28
N PHE A 198 -4.77 1.90 -31.67
CA PHE A 198 -6.22 1.98 -31.82
C PHE A 198 -6.92 2.26 -30.48
N MET A 199 -6.56 1.54 -29.41
CA MET A 199 -7.14 1.75 -28.09
C MET A 199 -6.86 3.16 -27.55
N ALA A 200 -5.65 3.68 -27.75
CA ALA A 200 -5.29 5.04 -27.37
C ALA A 200 -6.07 6.10 -28.17
N GLY A 201 -6.31 5.86 -29.47
CA GLY A 201 -7.16 6.71 -30.30
C GLY A 201 -8.62 6.69 -29.85
N MET A 202 -9.16 5.48 -29.64
CA MET A 202 -10.54 5.28 -29.24
C MET A 202 -10.86 5.88 -27.86
N GLU A 203 -9.90 5.88 -26.93
CA GLU A 203 -10.07 6.54 -25.63
C GLU A 203 -10.39 8.04 -25.79
N ARG A 204 -9.75 8.72 -26.75
CA ARG A 204 -10.02 10.13 -27.06
C ARG A 204 -11.40 10.30 -27.68
N THR A 205 -11.76 9.45 -28.65
CA THR A 205 -13.08 9.46 -29.30
C THR A 205 -14.21 9.23 -28.30
N THR A 206 -14.12 8.18 -27.47
CA THR A 206 -15.10 7.90 -26.42
C THR A 206 -15.20 9.03 -25.40
N ARG A 207 -14.10 9.73 -25.08
CA ARG A 207 -14.13 10.89 -24.17
C ARG A 207 -14.89 12.07 -24.80
N ASN A 208 -14.66 12.33 -26.09
CA ASN A 208 -15.36 13.40 -26.83
C ASN A 208 -16.85 13.08 -27.01
N GLU A 209 -17.19 11.83 -27.37
CA GLU A 209 -18.58 11.35 -27.43
C GLU A 209 -19.30 11.56 -26.11
N LYS A 210 -18.65 11.18 -24.99
CA LYS A 210 -19.26 11.38 -23.67
C LYS A 210 -19.47 12.85 -23.35
N ARG A 211 -18.50 13.71 -23.69
CA ARG A 211 -18.63 15.15 -23.47
C ARG A 211 -19.79 15.73 -24.27
N GLY A 212 -19.85 15.44 -25.57
CA GLY A 212 -20.89 15.97 -26.46
C GLY A 212 -22.29 15.44 -26.15
N LEU A 213 -22.41 14.18 -25.75
CA LEU A 213 -23.70 13.58 -25.36
C LEU A 213 -24.09 13.85 -23.89
N GLY A 214 -23.33 14.68 -23.15
CA GLY A 214 -23.59 14.96 -21.74
C GLY A 214 -23.51 13.73 -20.83
N LEU A 215 -22.79 12.69 -21.25
CA LEU A 215 -22.60 11.46 -20.49
C LEU A 215 -21.50 11.62 -19.44
N LYS A 216 -21.60 10.83 -18.37
CA LYS A 216 -20.59 10.79 -17.31
C LYS A 216 -19.20 10.45 -17.88
N ILE A 217 -18.28 11.42 -17.78
CA ILE A 217 -16.91 11.29 -18.28
C ILE A 217 -16.14 10.21 -17.51
N SER A 218 -16.27 10.21 -16.18
CA SER A 218 -15.61 9.25 -15.30
C SER A 218 -16.20 7.84 -15.48
N GLU A 219 -15.36 6.85 -15.74
CA GLU A 219 -15.80 5.46 -15.87
C GLU A 219 -15.89 4.74 -14.51
N GLY A 220 -16.95 3.95 -14.34
CA GLY A 220 -17.18 3.11 -13.18
C GLY A 220 -17.98 3.77 -12.05
N LYS A 221 -18.16 3.02 -10.96
CA LYS A 221 -18.91 3.44 -9.77
C LYS A 221 -18.15 4.52 -8.99
N LYS A 222 -18.88 5.47 -8.38
CA LYS A 222 -18.30 6.54 -7.56
C LYS A 222 -17.60 5.93 -6.33
N HIS A 223 -16.69 6.67 -5.70
CA HIS A 223 -16.25 6.30 -4.36
C HIS A 223 -17.37 6.60 -3.36
N MET A 224 -17.50 5.77 -2.33
CA MET A 224 -18.47 6.00 -1.25
C MET A 224 -17.84 6.95 -0.22
N THR A 225 -18.46 8.10 0.05
CA THR A 225 -18.02 8.99 1.14
C THR A 225 -18.25 8.32 2.49
N PHE A 226 -17.54 8.77 3.52
CA PHE A 226 -17.74 8.26 4.87
C PHE A 226 -19.17 8.48 5.36
N GLN A 227 -19.77 9.63 5.04
CA GLN A 227 -21.17 9.95 5.37
C GLN A 227 -22.16 8.98 4.70
N ALA A 228 -21.94 8.64 3.42
CA ALA A 228 -22.80 7.66 2.73
C ALA A 228 -22.63 6.26 3.32
N TYR A 229 -21.40 5.87 3.67
CA TYR A 229 -21.12 4.61 4.35
C TYR A 229 -21.84 4.53 5.72
N GLU A 230 -21.75 5.60 6.51
CA GLU A 230 -22.42 5.72 7.81
C GLU A 230 -23.95 5.68 7.68
N CYS A 231 -24.52 6.41 6.73
CA CYS A 231 -25.94 6.42 6.44
C CYS A 231 -26.47 5.00 6.15
N ILE A 232 -25.77 4.25 5.28
CA ILE A 232 -26.15 2.87 4.95
C ILE A 232 -25.98 1.95 6.17
N ALA A 233 -24.89 2.08 6.93
CA ALA A 233 -24.64 1.27 8.11
C ALA A 233 -25.70 1.49 9.21
N MET A 234 -26.11 2.75 9.42
CA MET A 234 -27.17 3.12 10.36
C MET A 234 -28.53 2.56 9.95
N HIS A 235 -28.88 2.64 8.67
CA HIS A 235 -30.12 2.06 8.13
C HIS A 235 -30.19 0.56 8.39
N LEU A 236 -29.11 -0.17 8.08
CA LEU A 236 -29.04 -1.61 8.31
C LEU A 236 -29.01 -1.97 9.81
N TYR A 237 -28.43 -1.12 10.66
CA TYR A 237 -28.37 -1.33 12.11
C TYR A 237 -29.76 -1.29 12.76
N ARG A 238 -30.62 -0.38 12.29
CA ARG A 238 -31.98 -0.18 12.81
C ARG A 238 -33.04 -1.06 12.14
N SER A 239 -32.67 -1.83 11.12
CA SER A 239 -33.60 -2.62 10.33
C SER A 239 -34.23 -3.78 11.10
N ALA A 240 -35.47 -4.11 10.73
CA ALA A 240 -36.19 -5.30 11.18
C ALA A 240 -35.77 -6.58 10.45
N ALA A 241 -35.23 -6.45 9.24
CA ALA A 241 -35.00 -7.59 8.34
C ALA A 241 -33.82 -8.45 8.82
N SER A 242 -33.99 -9.77 8.81
CA SER A 242 -32.96 -10.70 9.28
C SER A 242 -31.70 -10.69 8.41
N GLU A 243 -31.87 -10.52 7.11
CA GLU A 243 -30.80 -10.37 6.11
C GLU A 243 -29.94 -9.11 6.30
N ASP A 244 -30.44 -8.09 7.02
CA ASP A 244 -29.70 -6.84 7.24
C ASP A 244 -28.60 -6.98 8.28
N ILE A 245 -28.69 -7.96 9.19
CA ILE A 245 -27.58 -8.29 10.10
C ILE A 245 -26.37 -8.79 9.29
N GLU A 246 -26.59 -9.70 8.35
CA GLU A 246 -25.53 -10.20 7.46
C GLU A 246 -25.03 -9.10 6.52
N THR A 247 -25.95 -8.33 5.93
CA THR A 247 -25.62 -7.25 4.99
C THR A 247 -24.79 -6.16 5.66
N ARG A 248 -25.14 -5.77 6.89
CA ARG A 248 -24.34 -4.82 7.69
C ARG A 248 -22.97 -5.38 8.01
N PHE A 249 -22.89 -6.60 8.53
CA PHE A 249 -21.60 -7.22 8.83
C PHE A 249 -20.71 -7.27 7.58
N MET A 250 -21.26 -7.66 6.43
CA MET A 250 -20.51 -7.75 5.19
C MET A 250 -20.08 -6.38 4.64
N LEU A 251 -20.93 -5.36 4.74
CA LEU A 251 -20.59 -3.97 4.37
C LEU A 251 -19.44 -3.42 5.22
N LEU A 252 -19.55 -3.54 6.55
CA LEU A 252 -18.53 -3.08 7.48
C LEU A 252 -17.22 -3.86 7.28
N LEU A 253 -17.31 -5.17 7.00
CA LEU A 253 -16.13 -6.01 6.75
C LEU A 253 -15.46 -5.66 5.42
N GLU A 254 -16.23 -5.38 4.36
CA GLU A 254 -15.70 -4.91 3.07
C GLU A 254 -14.95 -3.59 3.22
N TRP A 255 -15.55 -2.64 3.94
CA TRP A 255 -14.96 -1.34 4.26
C TRP A 255 -13.66 -1.51 5.06
N ASN A 256 -13.72 -2.16 6.21
CA ASN A 256 -12.59 -2.29 7.13
C ASN A 256 -11.43 -3.07 6.51
N LEU A 257 -11.68 -4.18 5.81
CA LEU A 257 -10.61 -4.95 5.15
C LEU A 257 -10.05 -4.25 3.90
N MET A 258 -10.73 -3.22 3.40
CA MET A 258 -10.46 -2.61 2.08
C MET A 258 -10.40 -3.67 0.97
N LYS A 259 -11.20 -4.73 1.08
CA LYS A 259 -11.24 -5.85 0.13
C LYS A 259 -12.47 -5.74 -0.77
N ARG A 260 -12.48 -6.53 -1.84
CA ARG A 260 -13.68 -6.70 -2.67
C ARG A 260 -14.63 -7.66 -1.97
N ALA A 261 -15.93 -7.41 -2.02
CA ALA A 261 -16.96 -8.34 -1.54
C ALA A 261 -16.76 -9.79 -2.05
N GLU A 262 -16.37 -9.99 -3.31
CA GLU A 262 -16.06 -11.33 -3.86
C GLU A 262 -14.92 -12.06 -3.13
N ASN A 263 -13.98 -11.33 -2.52
CA ASN A 263 -12.92 -11.93 -1.71
C ASN A 263 -13.38 -12.11 -0.25
N VAL A 264 -14.22 -11.21 0.26
CA VAL A 264 -14.72 -11.24 1.64
C VAL A 264 -15.63 -12.46 1.87
N VAL A 265 -16.45 -12.86 0.89
CA VAL A 265 -17.31 -14.05 0.99
C VAL A 265 -16.54 -15.37 1.21
N HIS A 266 -15.23 -15.38 0.97
CA HIS A 266 -14.38 -16.55 1.17
C HIS A 266 -13.75 -16.63 2.55
N ALA A 267 -13.94 -15.62 3.41
CA ALA A 267 -13.39 -15.60 4.76
C ALA A 267 -13.96 -16.74 5.61
N LYS A 268 -13.10 -17.35 6.43
CA LYS A 268 -13.45 -18.44 7.35
C LYS A 268 -13.14 -18.03 8.78
N ILE A 269 -13.91 -18.54 9.74
CA ILE A 269 -13.67 -18.23 11.16
C ILE A 269 -12.28 -18.67 11.62
N SER A 270 -11.76 -19.77 11.06
CA SER A 270 -10.45 -20.32 11.40
C SER A 270 -9.27 -19.46 10.93
N GLU A 271 -9.53 -18.48 10.07
CA GLU A 271 -8.52 -17.54 9.55
C GLU A 271 -8.56 -16.19 10.27
N VAL A 272 -9.42 -16.08 11.29
CA VAL A 272 -9.55 -14.91 12.16
C VAL A 272 -8.94 -15.24 13.50
N GLU A 273 -8.06 -14.37 13.97
CA GLU A 273 -7.49 -14.46 15.32
C GLU A 273 -7.67 -13.14 16.07
N TRP A 274 -7.64 -13.22 17.40
CA TRP A 274 -7.57 -12.05 18.26
C TRP A 274 -6.10 -11.74 18.54
N ARG A 275 -5.65 -10.50 18.29
CA ARG A 275 -4.28 -10.08 18.59
C ARG A 275 -4.28 -8.71 19.24
N CYS A 276 -3.74 -8.65 20.47
CA CYS A 276 -3.71 -7.44 21.28
C CYS A 276 -5.11 -6.85 21.45
N ASP A 277 -5.44 -5.81 20.70
CA ASP A 277 -6.67 -5.00 20.74
C ASP A 277 -7.49 -5.05 19.45
N CYS A 278 -7.22 -6.00 18.54
CA CYS A 278 -7.86 -6.06 17.23
C CYS A 278 -8.12 -7.50 16.73
N LEU A 279 -9.00 -7.60 15.73
CA LEU A 279 -9.18 -8.81 14.92
C LEU A 279 -8.15 -8.83 13.81
N VAL A 280 -7.53 -9.98 13.57
CA VAL A 280 -6.57 -10.17 12.49
C VAL A 280 -7.09 -11.20 11.51
N PHE A 281 -7.32 -10.78 10.27
CA PHE A 281 -7.73 -11.66 9.18
C PHE A 281 -6.54 -12.09 8.34
N HIS A 282 -6.47 -13.40 8.06
CA HIS A 282 -5.54 -14.00 7.11
C HIS A 282 -6.29 -14.50 5.88
N PHE A 283 -5.69 -14.41 4.70
CA PHE A 283 -6.32 -14.91 3.48
C PHE A 283 -5.32 -15.67 2.62
N ALA A 284 -5.74 -16.81 2.07
CA ALA A 284 -4.91 -17.61 1.17
C ALA A 284 -4.67 -16.96 -0.21
N LYS A 285 -5.58 -16.08 -0.68
CA LYS A 285 -5.49 -15.42 -1.99
C LYS A 285 -5.80 -13.93 -1.91
N SER A 286 -5.09 -13.13 -2.71
CA SER A 286 -5.35 -11.70 -2.89
C SER A 286 -5.28 -11.31 -4.37
N LYS A 287 -5.73 -10.10 -4.71
CA LYS A 287 -5.65 -9.61 -6.10
C LYS A 287 -4.19 -9.50 -6.59
N SER A 288 -3.27 -9.12 -5.72
CA SER A 288 -1.84 -8.95 -6.04
C SER A 288 -1.06 -10.27 -5.98
N ASN A 289 -1.60 -11.30 -5.31
CA ASN A 289 -1.02 -12.64 -5.27
C ASN A 289 -2.08 -13.68 -5.64
N GLN A 290 -2.30 -13.81 -6.95
CA GLN A 290 -3.22 -14.82 -7.50
C GLN A 290 -2.65 -16.23 -7.39
N ARG A 291 -1.32 -16.38 -7.30
CA ARG A 291 -0.60 -17.65 -7.22
C ARG A 291 -0.70 -18.29 -5.82
N GLY A 292 -0.94 -17.50 -4.77
CA GLY A 292 -1.14 -18.01 -3.41
C GLY A 292 0.12 -18.57 -2.76
N GLU A 293 1.29 -18.19 -3.26
CA GLU A 293 2.60 -18.74 -2.84
C GLU A 293 3.05 -18.25 -1.44
N GLU A 294 2.40 -17.20 -0.91
CA GLU A 294 2.64 -16.66 0.42
C GLU A 294 1.30 -16.25 1.05
N HIS A 295 1.14 -16.46 2.36
CA HIS A 295 0.01 -15.91 3.11
C HIS A 295 0.03 -14.38 3.01
N LEU A 296 -0.93 -13.77 2.30
CA LEU A 296 -1.14 -12.34 2.45
C LEU A 296 -1.95 -12.07 3.70
N GLY A 297 -1.57 -10.99 4.36
CA GLY A 297 -1.99 -10.66 5.70
C GLY A 297 -0.75 -10.37 6.54
N PRO A 298 -0.93 -9.93 7.78
CA PRO A 298 -2.20 -9.72 8.48
C PRO A 298 -3.01 -8.52 7.96
N TRP A 299 -4.35 -8.58 8.04
CA TRP A 299 -5.24 -7.41 8.02
C TRP A 299 -5.78 -7.17 9.42
N HIS A 300 -5.32 -6.11 10.08
CA HIS A 300 -5.77 -5.73 11.42
C HIS A 300 -7.06 -4.92 11.31
N VAL A 301 -8.06 -5.27 12.12
CA VAL A 301 -9.38 -4.66 12.08
C VAL A 301 -9.84 -4.33 13.50
N TYR A 302 -10.26 -3.09 13.70
CA TYR A 302 -10.54 -2.51 15.01
C TYR A 302 -12.04 -2.28 15.20
N SER A 303 -12.44 -2.16 16.45
CA SER A 303 -13.78 -1.72 16.84
C SER A 303 -13.91 -0.20 16.79
N ASN A 304 -15.15 0.28 16.69
CA ASN A 304 -15.50 1.68 16.91
C ASN A 304 -16.55 1.75 18.03
N PRO A 305 -16.14 1.74 19.31
CA PRO A 305 -17.09 1.70 20.43
C PRO A 305 -17.89 2.99 20.62
N GLU A 306 -17.52 4.09 19.95
CA GLU A 306 -18.27 5.35 20.03
C GLU A 306 -19.51 5.32 19.12
N ASN A 307 -19.45 4.56 18.03
CA ASN A 307 -20.49 4.50 17.02
C ASN A 307 -20.96 3.06 16.80
N PRO A 308 -22.02 2.59 17.51
CA PRO A 308 -22.45 1.19 17.48
C PRO A 308 -22.81 0.73 16.07
N HIS A 309 -23.48 1.55 15.24
CA HIS A 309 -23.82 1.23 13.86
C HIS A 309 -22.60 0.96 12.97
N MET A 310 -21.44 1.54 13.29
CA MET A 310 -20.17 1.40 12.55
C MET A 310 -19.21 0.37 13.15
N CYS A 311 -19.44 -0.04 14.41
CA CYS A 311 -18.57 -0.95 15.12
C CYS A 311 -18.57 -2.34 14.49
N LEU A 312 -17.49 -2.70 13.79
CA LEU A 312 -17.38 -4.03 13.16
C LEU A 312 -17.41 -5.15 14.21
N LEU A 313 -16.74 -4.96 15.35
CA LEU A 313 -16.71 -5.99 16.39
C LEU A 313 -18.13 -6.29 16.93
N LEU A 314 -18.94 -5.24 17.11
CA LEU A 314 -20.34 -5.37 17.47
C LEU A 314 -21.13 -6.08 16.36
N ALA A 315 -21.01 -5.64 15.10
CA ALA A 315 -21.71 -6.24 13.96
C ALA A 315 -21.36 -7.73 13.79
N PHE A 316 -20.09 -8.09 14.01
CA PHE A 316 -19.65 -9.48 13.98
C PHE A 316 -20.24 -10.27 15.15
N GLY A 317 -20.24 -9.71 16.37
CA GLY A 317 -20.90 -10.33 17.52
C GLY A 317 -22.39 -10.58 17.29
N GLN A 318 -23.11 -9.59 16.75
CA GLN A 318 -24.54 -9.74 16.41
C GLN A 318 -24.76 -10.84 15.38
N TYR A 319 -23.95 -10.87 14.31
CA TYR A 319 -24.04 -11.91 13.30
C TYR A 319 -23.72 -13.30 13.86
N ALA A 320 -22.66 -13.43 14.66
CA ALA A 320 -22.26 -14.67 15.30
C ALA A 320 -23.31 -15.20 16.29
N PHE A 321 -23.99 -14.31 17.03
CA PHE A 321 -25.03 -14.69 17.98
C PHE A 321 -26.30 -15.15 17.27
N CYS A 322 -26.63 -14.54 16.13
CA CYS A 322 -27.73 -15.00 15.27
C CYS A 322 -27.38 -16.27 14.49
N ASN A 323 -26.09 -16.54 14.28
CA ASN A 323 -25.61 -17.68 13.50
C ASN A 323 -24.51 -18.48 14.22
N PRO A 324 -24.74 -19.06 15.42
CA PRO A 324 -23.68 -19.64 16.25
C PRO A 324 -22.86 -20.75 15.58
N HIS A 325 -23.42 -21.43 14.59
CA HIS A 325 -22.72 -22.47 13.81
C HIS A 325 -21.38 -22.01 13.20
N ILE A 326 -21.18 -20.71 12.92
CA ILE A 326 -19.91 -20.18 12.41
C ILE A 326 -18.77 -20.30 13.42
N LEU A 327 -19.10 -20.45 14.72
CA LEU A 327 -18.13 -20.51 15.81
C LEU A 327 -17.60 -21.93 16.07
N LYS A 328 -18.07 -22.93 15.31
CA LYS A 328 -17.62 -24.33 15.43
C LYS A 328 -16.18 -24.57 14.98
N GLY A 329 -15.56 -23.63 14.27
CA GLY A 329 -14.18 -23.77 13.78
C GLY A 329 -14.06 -24.59 12.50
N GLY A 330 -12.91 -25.26 12.30
CA GLY A 330 -12.77 -26.32 11.28
C GLY A 330 -12.99 -25.89 9.82
N GLY A 331 -12.55 -24.68 9.44
CA GLY A 331 -12.69 -24.19 8.06
C GLY A 331 -14.11 -23.78 7.65
N VAL A 332 -15.02 -23.65 8.61
CA VAL A 332 -16.39 -23.16 8.39
C VAL A 332 -16.36 -21.75 7.77
N PRO A 333 -17.05 -21.54 6.63
CA PRO A 333 -17.21 -20.21 6.04
C PRO A 333 -17.90 -19.25 7.01
N LEU A 334 -17.49 -17.97 7.00
CA LEU A 334 -18.15 -16.96 7.80
C LEU A 334 -19.59 -16.72 7.35
N PHE A 335 -19.91 -16.86 6.07
CA PHE A 335 -21.24 -16.57 5.53
C PHE A 335 -21.97 -17.84 5.10
N GLN A 336 -23.25 -17.96 5.47
CA GLN A 336 -24.08 -19.10 5.10
C GLN A 336 -24.41 -19.09 3.59
N GLY A 337 -24.13 -20.19 2.89
CA GLY A 337 -24.55 -20.35 1.50
C GLY A 337 -24.02 -21.62 0.86
N THR A 338 -24.66 -22.05 -0.21
CA THR A 338 -24.23 -23.22 -0.99
C THR A 338 -22.88 -23.00 -1.68
N ASN A 339 -22.59 -21.76 -2.07
CA ASN A 339 -21.30 -21.36 -2.62
C ASN A 339 -21.10 -19.84 -2.48
N SER A 340 -19.87 -19.36 -2.69
CA SER A 340 -19.54 -17.94 -2.55
C SER A 340 -20.31 -17.02 -3.52
N LYS A 341 -20.74 -17.52 -4.68
CA LYS A 341 -21.51 -16.72 -5.65
C LYS A 341 -22.92 -16.44 -5.15
N THR A 342 -23.58 -17.40 -4.52
CA THR A 342 -24.94 -17.21 -3.99
C THR A 342 -24.92 -16.25 -2.81
N VAL A 343 -23.91 -16.32 -1.94
CA VAL A 343 -23.68 -15.33 -0.88
C VAL A 343 -23.48 -13.93 -1.46
N TYR A 344 -22.56 -13.78 -2.42
CA TYR A 344 -22.28 -12.49 -3.06
C TYR A 344 -23.53 -11.91 -3.75
N ALA A 345 -24.28 -12.74 -4.48
CA ALA A 345 -25.49 -12.32 -5.18
C ALA A 345 -26.58 -11.87 -4.19
N ARG A 346 -26.76 -12.58 -3.07
CA ARG A 346 -27.70 -12.20 -2.00
C ARG A 346 -27.32 -10.85 -1.39
N TYR A 347 -26.05 -10.69 -0.99
CA TYR A 347 -25.54 -9.43 -0.47
C TYR A 347 -25.71 -8.27 -1.46
N MET A 348 -25.35 -8.45 -2.73
CA MET A 348 -25.52 -7.42 -3.76
C MET A 348 -26.99 -7.11 -4.04
N ALA A 349 -27.88 -8.09 -4.03
CA ALA A 349 -29.31 -7.85 -4.21
C ALA A 349 -29.85 -6.96 -3.07
N ARG A 350 -29.49 -7.27 -1.82
CA ARG A 350 -29.91 -6.46 -0.67
C ARG A 350 -29.27 -5.07 -0.67
N PHE A 351 -27.95 -4.99 -0.86
CA PHE A 351 -27.22 -3.73 -0.97
C PHE A 351 -27.82 -2.82 -2.05
N ASN A 352 -28.14 -3.36 -3.23
CA ASN A 352 -28.75 -2.60 -4.32
C ASN A 352 -30.17 -2.12 -4.00
N ASN A 353 -30.97 -2.91 -3.26
CA ASN A 353 -32.27 -2.43 -2.80
C ASN A 353 -32.12 -1.27 -1.82
N VAL A 354 -31.18 -1.36 -0.88
CA VAL A 354 -30.91 -0.28 0.08
C VAL A 354 -30.51 1.01 -0.63
N VAL A 355 -29.50 0.96 -1.51
CA VAL A 355 -28.96 2.18 -2.13
C VAL A 355 -29.77 2.73 -3.31
N ASN A 356 -30.62 1.92 -3.96
CA ASN A 356 -31.38 2.37 -5.15
C ASN A 356 -32.89 2.44 -4.91
N LYS A 357 -33.40 2.04 -3.73
CA LYS A 357 -34.84 2.11 -3.42
C LYS A 357 -35.11 2.69 -2.04
N GLU A 358 -34.40 2.25 -1.01
CA GLU A 358 -34.72 2.63 0.37
C GLU A 358 -34.09 3.98 0.77
N LEU A 359 -32.83 4.22 0.42
CA LEU A 359 -32.07 5.42 0.81
C LEU A 359 -31.86 6.41 -0.35
N VAL A 360 -32.75 6.42 -1.35
CA VAL A 360 -32.56 7.24 -2.57
C VAL A 360 -32.48 8.72 -2.23
N HIS A 361 -33.34 9.21 -1.33
CA HIS A 361 -33.40 10.63 -1.00
C HIS A 361 -32.17 11.08 -0.20
N GLU A 362 -31.77 10.29 0.79
CA GLU A 362 -30.61 10.54 1.64
C GLU A 362 -29.32 10.49 0.84
N LEU A 363 -29.17 9.50 -0.05
CA LEU A 363 -27.99 9.38 -0.90
C LEU A 363 -27.93 10.49 -1.97
N ARG A 364 -29.08 10.94 -2.49
CA ARG A 364 -29.14 12.12 -3.37
C ARG A 364 -28.70 13.39 -2.67
N ALA A 365 -29.11 13.60 -1.41
CA ALA A 365 -28.64 14.73 -0.61
C ALA A 365 -27.11 14.71 -0.41
N LEU A 366 -26.48 13.53 -0.48
CA LEU A 366 -25.03 13.34 -0.45
C LEU A 366 -24.36 13.35 -1.85
N GLY A 367 -25.10 13.65 -2.92
CA GLY A 367 -24.57 13.74 -4.29
C GLY A 367 -24.47 12.41 -5.05
N TYR A 368 -25.25 11.40 -4.66
CA TYR A 368 -25.32 10.10 -5.33
C TYR A 368 -26.65 9.88 -6.04
N GLU A 369 -26.58 9.47 -7.31
CA GLU A 369 -27.75 8.99 -8.04
C GLU A 369 -27.87 7.46 -7.97
N PRO A 370 -29.08 6.90 -8.14
CA PRO A 370 -29.27 5.46 -8.28
C PRO A 370 -28.32 4.87 -9.34
N GLY A 371 -27.59 3.82 -8.95
CA GLY A 371 -26.57 3.20 -9.77
C GLY A 371 -25.17 3.83 -9.70
N ASP A 372 -24.95 4.90 -8.94
CA ASP A 372 -23.58 5.42 -8.71
C ASP A 372 -22.76 4.51 -7.80
N LEU A 373 -23.41 3.82 -6.86
CA LEU A 373 -22.78 2.95 -5.87
C LEU A 373 -22.90 1.45 -6.25
N ALA A 374 -21.99 0.67 -5.69
CA ALA A 374 -21.89 -0.80 -5.71
C ALA A 374 -20.84 -1.24 -4.68
N SER A 375 -20.69 -2.55 -4.41
CA SER A 375 -19.66 -3.10 -3.48
C SER A 375 -18.30 -2.42 -3.59
N HIS A 376 -17.69 -2.37 -4.79
CA HIS A 376 -16.36 -1.78 -4.98
C HIS A 376 -16.22 -0.28 -4.64
N SER A 377 -17.33 0.42 -4.46
CA SER A 377 -17.36 1.83 -4.05
C SER A 377 -16.87 2.00 -2.62
N THR A 378 -17.11 1.01 -1.75
CA THR A 378 -16.63 0.97 -0.36
C THR A 378 -15.10 1.04 -0.32
N ARG A 379 -14.42 0.16 -1.06
CA ARG A 379 -12.95 0.11 -1.14
C ARG A 379 -12.32 1.40 -1.68
N LYS A 380 -12.97 2.06 -2.64
CA LYS A 380 -12.53 3.39 -3.13
C LYS A 380 -12.72 4.46 -2.04
N GLY A 381 -13.86 4.40 -1.36
CA GLY A 381 -14.25 5.30 -0.29
C GLY A 381 -13.29 5.28 0.88
N VAL A 382 -13.10 4.10 1.48
CA VAL A 382 -12.22 3.91 2.64
C VAL A 382 -10.76 4.27 2.33
N GLY A 383 -10.26 3.96 1.13
CA GLY A 383 -8.91 4.36 0.71
C GLY A 383 -8.74 5.88 0.68
N THR A 384 -9.77 6.59 0.21
CA THR A 384 -9.77 8.06 0.21
C THR A 384 -9.85 8.60 1.63
N TRP A 385 -10.82 8.13 2.42
CA TRP A 385 -11.06 8.54 3.81
C TRP A 385 -9.82 8.38 4.70
N VAL A 386 -9.17 7.21 4.64
CA VAL A 386 -7.99 6.93 5.46
C VAL A 386 -6.85 7.89 5.12
N CYS A 387 -6.58 8.11 3.83
CA CYS A 387 -5.52 9.01 3.37
C CYS A 387 -5.83 10.50 3.61
N SER A 388 -7.12 10.88 3.71
CA SER A 388 -7.53 12.28 3.87
C SER A 388 -7.94 12.64 5.30
N GLY A 389 -7.87 11.71 6.26
CA GLY A 389 -8.39 11.94 7.61
C GLY A 389 -7.50 12.81 8.50
N CYS A 390 -6.21 12.95 8.19
CA CYS A 390 -5.33 13.96 8.81
C CYS A 390 -4.12 14.24 7.92
N THR A 391 -3.35 15.28 8.23
CA THR A 391 -2.09 15.62 7.52
C THR A 391 -0.97 14.61 7.79
N VAL A 392 -1.08 13.82 8.86
CA VAL A 392 -0.16 12.73 9.23
C VAL A 392 -0.81 11.37 8.95
N SER A 393 -1.44 11.23 7.78
CA SER A 393 -2.19 10.02 7.41
C SER A 393 -1.34 8.74 7.40
N PRO A 394 -1.94 7.55 7.49
CA PRO A 394 -1.19 6.30 7.39
C PRO A 394 -0.35 6.21 6.11
N PRO A 395 0.81 5.53 6.13
CA PRO A 395 1.66 5.42 4.96
C PRO A 395 0.89 4.90 3.74
N ILE A 396 0.96 5.63 2.61
CA ILE A 396 0.27 5.26 1.38
C ILE A 396 0.62 3.84 0.91
N VAL A 397 1.83 3.38 1.19
CA VAL A 397 2.28 2.01 0.94
C VAL A 397 1.39 1.01 1.68
N ALA A 398 1.13 1.22 2.97
CA ALA A 398 0.27 0.34 3.76
C ALA A 398 -1.17 0.33 3.20
N VAL A 399 -1.71 1.49 2.82
CA VAL A 399 -3.05 1.61 2.21
C VAL A 399 -3.12 0.85 0.88
N CYS A 400 -2.17 1.07 -0.03
CA CYS A 400 -2.11 0.40 -1.32
C CYS A 400 -1.97 -1.13 -1.16
N LEU A 401 -1.07 -1.58 -0.28
CA LEU A 401 -0.87 -3.00 -0.02
C LEU A 401 -2.10 -3.63 0.65
N ARG A 402 -2.78 -2.92 1.56
CA ARG A 402 -4.04 -3.37 2.19
C ARG A 402 -5.17 -3.51 1.19
N ALA A 403 -5.33 -2.53 0.30
CA ALA A 403 -6.34 -2.49 -0.74
C ALA A 403 -6.06 -3.41 -1.94
N GLY A 404 -4.86 -4.03 -2.01
CA GLY A 404 -4.41 -4.87 -3.11
C GLY A 404 -4.20 -4.08 -4.40
N TRP A 405 -3.64 -2.87 -4.28
CA TRP A 405 -3.22 -2.01 -5.39
C TRP A 405 -1.73 -2.19 -5.65
N THR A 406 -1.33 -2.12 -6.92
CA THR A 406 0.09 -2.16 -7.32
C THR A 406 0.74 -0.83 -6.98
N LEU A 407 1.91 -0.86 -6.35
CA LEU A 407 2.72 0.34 -6.09
C LEU A 407 3.45 0.82 -7.35
N GLY A 408 3.72 -0.11 -8.29
CA GLY A 408 4.28 0.16 -9.60
C GLY A 408 5.81 0.07 -9.65
N GLY A 409 6.33 -0.57 -10.71
CA GLY A 409 7.74 -0.57 -11.09
C GLY A 409 8.65 -1.16 -10.02
N VAL A 410 9.58 -0.33 -9.52
CA VAL A 410 10.56 -0.70 -8.51
C VAL A 410 9.92 -0.86 -7.13
N LYS A 411 8.88 -0.08 -6.81
CA LYS A 411 8.26 -0.03 -5.46
C LYS A 411 7.70 -1.38 -5.02
N ASP A 412 7.08 -2.12 -5.93
CA ASP A 412 6.52 -3.45 -5.64
C ASP A 412 7.57 -4.50 -5.22
N ARG A 413 8.86 -4.28 -5.50
CA ARG A 413 9.95 -5.22 -5.15
C ARG A 413 10.63 -4.93 -3.82
N TYR A 414 10.44 -3.74 -3.26
CA TYR A 414 11.20 -3.26 -2.11
C TYR A 414 10.33 -2.77 -0.95
N LEU A 415 9.07 -2.43 -1.21
CA LEU A 415 8.15 -1.93 -0.19
C LEU A 415 7.17 -3.03 0.20
N PHE A 416 7.38 -3.58 1.38
CA PHE A 416 6.62 -4.71 1.90
C PHE A 416 5.57 -4.25 2.90
N ARG A 417 4.62 -5.15 3.19
CA ARG A 417 3.60 -4.91 4.20
C ARG A 417 4.24 -5.04 5.57
N GLU A 418 4.17 -3.98 6.35
CA GLU A 418 4.60 -3.96 7.75
C GLU A 418 3.41 -3.83 8.69
N GLY A 419 3.50 -4.49 9.85
CA GLY A 419 2.39 -4.61 10.80
C GLY A 419 1.89 -3.26 11.32
N ALA A 420 2.80 -2.38 11.74
CA ALA A 420 2.44 -1.08 12.32
C ALA A 420 1.68 -0.18 11.34
N GLY A 421 2.08 -0.18 10.06
CA GLY A 421 1.39 0.59 9.02
C GLY A 421 -0.04 0.08 8.79
N ASP A 422 -0.22 -1.24 8.70
CA ASP A 422 -1.55 -1.83 8.52
C ASP A 422 -2.45 -1.66 9.77
N GLN A 423 -1.88 -1.68 10.97
CA GLN A 423 -2.58 -1.39 12.22
C GLN A 423 -3.13 0.04 12.25
N TYR A 424 -2.32 1.04 11.86
CA TYR A 424 -2.78 2.42 11.79
C TYR A 424 -3.89 2.60 10.74
N VAL A 425 -3.71 2.01 9.55
CA VAL A 425 -4.77 1.96 8.51
C VAL A 425 -6.05 1.31 9.05
N GLY A 426 -5.92 0.21 9.80
CA GLY A 426 -7.04 -0.52 10.39
C GLY A 426 -7.85 0.33 11.37
N ARG A 427 -7.20 1.09 12.25
CA ARG A 427 -7.88 2.02 13.16
C ARG A 427 -8.60 3.14 12.43
N ALA A 428 -7.94 3.75 11.45
CA ALA A 428 -8.56 4.79 10.63
C ALA A 428 -9.75 4.25 9.81
N ALA A 429 -9.65 3.03 9.29
CA ALA A 429 -10.73 2.38 8.55
C ALA A 429 -11.94 2.03 9.44
N ALA A 430 -11.76 1.84 10.75
CA ALA A 430 -12.85 1.67 11.71
C ALA A 430 -13.70 2.94 11.90
N GLY A 431 -13.27 4.08 11.33
CA GLY A 431 -13.99 5.35 11.44
C GLY A 431 -13.70 6.11 12.74
N LEU A 432 -12.57 5.83 13.39
CA LEU A 432 -12.08 6.61 14.52
C LEU A 432 -11.48 7.94 14.01
N ASP A 433 -11.75 9.03 14.72
CA ASP A 433 -11.24 10.37 14.36
C ASP A 433 -9.72 10.44 14.57
N GLN A 434 -8.97 10.60 13.48
CA GLN A 434 -7.51 10.59 13.49
C GLN A 434 -6.88 11.82 14.19
N LEU A 435 -7.65 12.88 14.43
CA LEU A 435 -7.19 14.09 15.10
C LEU A 435 -7.48 14.11 16.61
N SER A 436 -8.30 13.17 17.08
CA SER A 436 -8.73 13.07 18.47
C SER A 436 -7.78 12.18 19.29
N LYS A 437 -7.65 12.48 20.59
CA LYS A 437 -6.92 11.63 21.56
C LYS A 437 -7.63 10.29 21.78
N GLU A 438 -8.94 10.25 21.56
CA GLU A 438 -9.81 9.08 21.66
C GLU A 438 -9.57 8.08 20.52
N PHE A 439 -8.83 8.44 19.47
CA PHE A 439 -8.40 7.51 18.40
C PHE A 439 -7.74 6.23 18.92
N ALA A 440 -7.08 6.31 20.09
CA ALA A 440 -6.43 5.19 20.75
C ALA A 440 -7.38 4.37 21.66
N VAL A 441 -8.71 4.43 21.47
CA VAL A 441 -9.68 3.64 22.23
C VAL A 441 -9.43 2.13 22.13
N SER A 442 -9.68 1.41 23.21
CA SER A 442 -9.64 -0.06 23.26
C SER A 442 -10.92 -0.65 22.66
N PRO A 443 -10.92 -1.91 22.23
CA PRO A 443 -12.17 -2.63 22.05
C PRO A 443 -12.89 -2.78 23.39
N ALA A 444 -14.18 -3.10 23.32
CA ALA A 444 -14.92 -3.52 24.50
C ALA A 444 -14.35 -4.85 25.02
N TYR A 445 -14.05 -4.91 26.31
CA TYR A 445 -13.51 -6.07 26.99
C TYR A 445 -14.08 -6.16 28.42
N PHE A 446 -13.91 -7.31 29.07
CA PHE A 446 -14.29 -7.48 30.47
C PHE A 446 -13.12 -7.07 31.38
N ASP A 447 -13.33 -6.04 32.20
CA ASP A 447 -12.34 -5.51 33.15
C ASP A 447 -12.59 -6.08 34.54
N PHE A 448 -11.64 -6.84 35.06
CA PHE A 448 -11.68 -7.46 36.39
C PHE A 448 -10.74 -6.76 37.37
N SER A 449 -10.04 -5.71 36.95
CA SER A 449 -8.99 -5.04 37.74
C SER A 449 -9.49 -4.45 39.06
N GLN A 450 -10.80 -4.18 39.18
CA GLN A 450 -11.44 -3.66 40.38
C GLN A 450 -11.97 -4.76 41.32
N LEU A 451 -11.83 -6.04 40.94
CA LEU A 451 -12.31 -7.18 41.72
C LEU A 451 -11.18 -7.83 42.50
N GLU A 452 -11.53 -8.35 43.68
CA GLU A 452 -10.64 -9.25 44.40
C GLU A 452 -10.41 -10.55 43.60
N THR A 453 -9.26 -11.20 43.83
CA THR A 453 -8.83 -12.40 43.10
C THR A 453 -9.90 -13.50 43.08
N THR A 454 -10.56 -13.77 44.20
CA THR A 454 -11.61 -14.80 44.31
C THR A 454 -12.83 -14.46 43.46
N GLU A 455 -13.30 -13.21 43.53
CA GLU A 455 -14.44 -12.73 42.74
C GLU A 455 -14.11 -12.67 41.25
N MET A 456 -12.88 -12.30 40.88
CA MET A 456 -12.40 -12.38 39.50
C MET A 456 -12.54 -13.82 38.94
N PHE A 457 -12.06 -14.83 39.68
CA PHE A 457 -12.15 -16.23 39.23
C PHE A 457 -13.61 -16.70 39.13
N ARG A 458 -14.43 -16.36 40.12
CA ARG A 458 -15.87 -16.63 40.10
C ARG A 458 -16.51 -16.04 38.85
N MET A 459 -16.23 -14.77 38.55
CA MET A 459 -16.86 -14.06 37.45
C MET A 459 -16.40 -14.55 36.07
N LYS A 460 -15.12 -14.89 35.92
CA LYS A 460 -14.61 -15.56 34.71
C LYS A 460 -15.33 -16.89 34.47
N ARG A 461 -15.61 -17.65 35.53
CA ARG A 461 -16.40 -18.89 35.44
C ARG A 461 -17.85 -18.62 35.05
N VAL A 462 -18.50 -17.62 35.66
CA VAL A 462 -19.87 -17.21 35.32
C VAL A 462 -20.01 -16.86 33.83
N ILE A 463 -19.06 -16.10 33.28
CA ILE A 463 -19.04 -15.77 31.85
C ILE A 463 -18.90 -17.04 30.99
N SER A 464 -17.97 -17.93 31.36
CA SER A 464 -17.76 -19.19 30.65
C SER A 464 -19.01 -20.09 30.67
N ASP A 465 -19.63 -20.25 31.84
CA ASP A 465 -20.82 -21.06 32.04
C ASP A 465 -22.03 -20.49 31.28
N PHE A 466 -22.19 -19.16 31.30
CA PHE A 466 -23.21 -18.46 30.51
C PHE A 466 -23.06 -18.76 29.02
N VAL A 467 -21.84 -18.65 28.48
CA VAL A 467 -21.56 -18.92 27.07
C VAL A 467 -21.80 -20.40 26.74
N GLN A 468 -21.23 -21.32 27.52
CA GLN A 468 -21.29 -22.76 27.27
C GLN A 468 -22.72 -23.31 27.35
N SER A 469 -23.53 -22.83 28.30
CA SER A 469 -24.93 -23.25 28.46
C SER A 469 -25.83 -22.85 27.28
N ARG A 470 -25.41 -21.92 26.42
CA ARG A 470 -26.21 -21.37 25.31
C ARG A 470 -25.74 -21.80 23.91
N LEU A 471 -24.45 -22.11 23.72
CA LEU A 471 -23.90 -22.49 22.41
C LEU A 471 -24.24 -23.91 21.97
N GLY A 472 -24.43 -24.83 22.92
CA GLY A 472 -24.72 -26.24 22.61
C GLY A 472 -23.56 -27.01 21.96
N PHE A 473 -22.36 -26.42 21.87
CA PHE A 473 -21.11 -27.06 21.46
C PHE A 473 -19.93 -26.32 22.09
N GLN A 474 -18.76 -26.98 22.15
CA GLN A 474 -17.53 -26.31 22.57
C GLN A 474 -16.82 -25.67 21.38
N PRO A 475 -16.60 -24.33 21.40
CA PRO A 475 -15.83 -23.67 20.35
C PRO A 475 -14.35 -24.06 20.46
N PRO A 476 -13.59 -24.07 19.35
CA PRO A 476 -12.14 -24.25 19.40
C PRO A 476 -11.46 -23.13 20.21
N GLY A 477 -10.30 -23.43 20.79
CA GLY A 477 -9.52 -22.46 21.58
C GLY A 477 -9.08 -21.21 20.80
N THR A 478 -9.06 -21.25 19.46
CA THR A 478 -8.80 -20.06 18.62
C THR A 478 -10.02 -19.14 18.50
N VAL A 479 -11.23 -19.68 18.65
CA VAL A 479 -12.50 -18.94 18.52
C VAL A 479 -13.00 -18.45 19.88
N GLU A 480 -12.70 -19.16 20.96
CA GLU A 480 -13.13 -18.80 22.31
C GLU A 480 -12.73 -17.36 22.73
N PRO A 481 -11.50 -16.86 22.47
CA PRO A 481 -11.16 -15.47 22.75
C PRO A 481 -12.02 -14.48 21.95
N LEU A 482 -12.31 -14.76 20.67
CA LEU A 482 -13.14 -13.92 19.82
C LEU A 482 -14.55 -13.78 20.42
N LEU A 483 -15.12 -14.91 20.83
CA LEU A 483 -16.45 -14.98 21.41
C LEU A 483 -16.57 -14.18 22.72
N ARG A 484 -15.54 -14.21 23.57
CA ARG A 484 -15.50 -13.36 24.77
C ARG A 484 -15.54 -11.87 24.43
N HIS A 485 -14.84 -11.45 23.38
CA HIS A 485 -14.82 -10.05 22.94
C HIS A 485 -16.11 -9.65 22.21
N PHE A 486 -16.74 -10.58 21.48
CA PHE A 486 -18.09 -10.37 20.93
C PHE A 486 -19.11 -10.15 22.04
N LEU A 487 -19.08 -11.00 23.09
CA LEU A 487 -19.97 -10.83 24.25
C LEU A 487 -19.69 -9.51 24.97
N ALA A 488 -18.42 -9.15 25.20
CA ALA A 488 -18.06 -7.88 25.82
C ALA A 488 -18.57 -6.69 25.00
N SER A 489 -18.45 -6.72 23.66
CA SER A 489 -18.98 -5.67 22.78
C SER A 489 -20.50 -5.57 22.83
N ILE A 490 -21.22 -6.70 22.87
CA ILE A 490 -22.68 -6.74 23.04
C ILE A 490 -23.09 -6.18 24.42
N CYS A 491 -22.38 -6.53 25.49
CA CYS A 491 -22.63 -6.04 26.83
C CYS A 491 -22.40 -4.53 26.95
N TYR A 492 -21.29 -4.04 26.39
CA TYR A 492 -20.95 -2.61 26.40
C TYR A 492 -22.00 -1.78 25.67
N HIS A 493 -22.49 -2.26 24.53
CA HIS A 493 -23.53 -1.62 23.72
C HIS A 493 -24.95 -2.07 24.08
N TYR A 494 -25.18 -2.71 25.21
CA TYR A 494 -26.48 -3.35 25.49
C TYR A 494 -27.62 -2.33 25.48
N ASP A 495 -27.42 -1.16 26.08
CA ASP A 495 -28.44 -0.13 26.17
C ASP A 495 -28.70 0.54 24.80
N ASP A 496 -27.65 0.75 23.98
CA ASP A 496 -27.79 1.19 22.59
C ASP A 496 -28.60 0.18 21.77
N LEU A 497 -28.27 -1.12 21.91
CA LEU A 497 -28.97 -2.18 21.23
C LEU A 497 -30.44 -2.23 21.64
N GLN A 498 -30.76 -2.12 22.92
CA GLN A 498 -32.15 -2.11 23.40
C GLN A 498 -32.94 -0.93 22.85
N ARG A 499 -32.31 0.25 22.75
CA ARG A 499 -32.91 1.49 22.25
C ARG A 499 -33.11 1.48 20.73
N ASP A 500 -32.08 1.10 19.97
CA ASP A 500 -32.00 1.41 18.54
C ASP A 500 -32.33 0.24 17.61
N ILE A 501 -32.12 -1.02 18.02
CA ILE A 501 -32.45 -2.16 17.14
C ILE A 501 -33.96 -2.41 17.14
N HIS A 502 -34.50 -2.73 15.96
CA HIS A 502 -35.91 -3.01 15.81
C HIS A 502 -36.40 -4.15 16.73
N GLN A 503 -37.66 -4.09 17.17
CA GLN A 503 -38.26 -5.09 18.07
C GLN A 503 -38.31 -6.50 17.46
N GLN A 504 -38.39 -6.59 16.14
CA GLN A 504 -38.39 -7.86 15.39
C GLN A 504 -36.99 -8.34 14.99
N SER A 505 -35.92 -7.66 15.42
CA SER A 505 -34.55 -8.06 15.09
C SER A 505 -34.25 -9.48 15.59
N PRO A 506 -33.68 -10.38 14.76
CA PRO A 506 -33.34 -11.74 15.18
C PRO A 506 -32.42 -11.79 16.40
N LEU A 507 -31.58 -10.76 16.60
CA LEU A 507 -30.69 -10.68 17.75
C LEU A 507 -31.45 -10.77 19.08
N ARG A 508 -32.64 -10.16 19.18
CA ARG A 508 -33.46 -10.18 20.40
C ARG A 508 -33.89 -11.60 20.79
N SER A 509 -33.95 -12.51 19.82
CA SER A 509 -34.26 -13.94 20.04
C SER A 509 -33.02 -14.82 20.20
N ALA A 510 -31.81 -14.29 19.97
CA ALA A 510 -30.57 -15.07 20.02
C ALA A 510 -30.27 -15.53 21.44
N ALA A 511 -29.90 -16.81 21.60
CA ALA A 511 -29.69 -17.43 22.90
C ALA A 511 -28.58 -16.79 23.74
N LEU A 512 -27.56 -16.22 23.09
CA LEU A 512 -26.44 -15.51 23.72
C LEU A 512 -26.74 -14.03 24.03
N PHE A 513 -27.85 -13.49 23.53
CA PHE A 513 -28.28 -12.12 23.80
C PHE A 513 -29.40 -12.04 24.85
N ARG A 514 -30.27 -13.05 24.86
CA ARG A 514 -31.39 -13.12 25.80
C ARG A 514 -30.90 -13.38 27.23
N ASP A 515 -31.45 -12.63 28.17
CA ASP A 515 -31.22 -12.76 29.61
C ASP A 515 -29.73 -12.73 30.02
N ILE A 516 -28.92 -11.85 29.40
CA ILE A 516 -27.53 -11.63 29.84
C ILE A 516 -27.55 -11.11 31.29
N PRO A 517 -26.88 -11.79 32.24
CA PRO A 517 -26.83 -11.35 33.63
C PRO A 517 -26.25 -9.95 33.78
N GLU A 518 -26.89 -9.14 34.63
CA GLU A 518 -26.47 -7.77 34.96
C GLU A 518 -25.01 -7.68 35.42
N GLU A 519 -24.59 -8.64 36.24
CA GLU A 519 -23.22 -8.75 36.75
C GLU A 519 -22.18 -8.96 35.65
N ILE A 520 -22.54 -9.62 34.53
CA ILE A 520 -21.67 -9.75 33.36
C ILE A 520 -21.67 -8.43 32.58
N ARG A 521 -22.83 -7.79 32.42
CA ARG A 521 -22.96 -6.53 31.65
C ARG A 521 -22.05 -5.44 32.22
N ARG A 522 -22.06 -5.26 33.55
CA ARG A 522 -21.30 -4.21 34.26
C ARG A 522 -19.80 -4.29 34.13
N LEU A 523 -19.25 -5.45 33.76
CA LEU A 523 -17.81 -5.65 33.58
C LEU A 523 -17.33 -5.20 32.20
N ALA A 524 -18.23 -5.09 31.23
CA ALA A 524 -17.88 -4.70 29.89
C ALA A 524 -17.56 -3.21 29.85
N THR A 525 -16.35 -2.87 29.43
CA THR A 525 -15.90 -1.49 29.36
C THR A 525 -14.97 -1.27 28.17
N VAL A 526 -14.75 -0.01 27.84
CA VAL A 526 -13.64 0.45 27.01
C VAL A 526 -12.71 1.32 27.84
N ARG A 527 -11.44 1.40 27.44
CA ARG A 527 -10.43 2.27 28.03
C ARG A 527 -9.61 2.97 26.95
N TYR A 528 -8.97 4.04 27.37
CA TYR A 528 -8.04 4.87 26.63
C TYR A 528 -6.65 4.75 27.25
N PRO A 529 -5.58 5.23 26.58
CA PRO A 529 -4.23 5.09 27.12
C PRO A 529 -4.02 5.69 28.51
N TRP A 530 -4.74 6.76 28.85
CA TRP A 530 -4.62 7.47 30.15
C TRP A 530 -5.41 6.82 31.29
N ASN A 531 -6.40 5.97 31.01
CA ASN A 531 -7.19 5.29 32.05
C ASN A 531 -7.15 3.76 31.95
N LYS A 532 -6.12 3.21 31.28
CA LYS A 532 -5.91 1.76 31.12
C LYS A 532 -5.76 1.05 32.48
N THR A 533 -6.22 -0.19 32.52
CA THR A 533 -6.12 -1.12 33.65
C THR A 533 -5.19 -2.29 33.30
N SER A 534 -4.95 -3.19 34.26
CA SER A 534 -4.16 -4.41 34.03
C SER A 534 -4.78 -5.35 32.99
N ASP A 535 -6.11 -5.31 32.83
CA ASP A 535 -6.85 -6.13 31.88
C ASP A 535 -7.02 -5.44 30.51
N THR A 536 -6.65 -4.15 30.38
CA THR A 536 -6.81 -3.42 29.11
C THR A 536 -5.96 -4.07 28.02
N PRO A 537 -6.57 -4.40 26.87
CA PRO A 537 -5.84 -4.88 25.70
C PRO A 537 -4.72 -3.93 25.29
N LYS A 538 -3.57 -4.48 24.89
CA LYS A 538 -2.42 -3.67 24.46
C LYS A 538 -2.79 -2.86 23.22
N PHE A 539 -2.73 -1.53 23.31
CA PHE A 539 -2.99 -0.64 22.17
C PHE A 539 -1.96 -0.82 21.05
N THR A 540 -2.45 -0.94 19.81
CA THR A 540 -1.62 -1.04 18.59
C THR A 540 -2.08 -0.05 17.53
N GLY A 541 -1.26 0.29 16.52
CA GLY A 541 -1.66 1.20 15.43
C GLY A 541 -1.92 2.66 15.85
N VAL A 542 -1.43 3.09 17.00
CA VAL A 542 -1.58 4.46 17.51
C VAL A 542 -0.46 5.34 16.93
N PRO A 543 -0.78 6.42 16.20
CA PRO A 543 0.23 7.31 15.64
C PRO A 543 0.85 8.23 16.71
N PRO A 544 2.05 8.78 16.47
CA PRO A 544 2.77 9.58 17.48
C PRO A 544 2.00 10.78 18.02
N HIS A 545 1.24 11.49 17.18
CA HIS A 545 0.47 12.66 17.61
C HIS A 545 -0.66 12.29 18.56
N VAL A 546 -1.36 11.17 18.32
CA VAL A 546 -2.40 10.67 19.24
C VAL A 546 -1.78 10.23 20.56
N ALA A 547 -0.62 9.56 20.53
CA ALA A 547 0.10 9.19 21.74
C ALA A 547 0.48 10.43 22.58
N GLN A 548 0.95 11.49 21.94
CA GLN A 548 1.24 12.77 22.61
C GLN A 548 -0.02 13.42 23.18
N LEU A 549 -1.13 13.45 22.44
CA LEU A 549 -2.41 13.99 22.92
C LEU A 549 -2.94 13.20 24.13
N ALA A 550 -2.77 11.88 24.14
CA ALA A 550 -3.13 11.02 25.26
C ALA A 550 -2.31 11.33 26.52
N GLU A 551 -1.00 11.54 26.37
CA GLU A 551 -0.12 11.94 27.48
C GLU A 551 -0.46 13.35 28.01
N LEU A 552 -0.74 14.30 27.12
CA LEU A 552 -1.21 15.63 27.49
C LEU A 552 -2.54 15.57 28.25
N HIS A 553 -3.41 14.63 27.88
CA HIS A 553 -4.65 14.41 28.60
C HIS A 553 -4.42 13.85 30.01
N ALA A 554 -3.58 12.83 30.14
CA ALA A 554 -3.20 12.28 31.44
C ALA A 554 -2.61 13.37 32.35
N LEU A 555 -1.74 14.22 31.80
CA LEU A 555 -1.19 15.36 32.52
C LEU A 555 -2.29 16.33 32.98
N LYS A 556 -3.26 16.64 32.12
CA LYS A 556 -4.38 17.52 32.45
C LYS A 556 -5.23 16.94 33.59
N GLU A 557 -5.53 15.64 33.56
CA GLU A 557 -6.27 14.96 34.65
C GLU A 557 -5.48 15.00 35.96
N GLU A 558 -4.18 14.71 35.93
CA GLU A 558 -3.32 14.80 37.11
C GLU A 558 -3.27 16.22 37.70
N ILE A 559 -3.19 17.26 36.86
CA ILE A 559 -3.25 18.66 37.31
C ILE A 559 -4.61 18.98 37.95
N THR A 560 -5.70 18.47 37.38
CA THR A 560 -7.05 18.68 37.92
C THR A 560 -7.22 18.00 39.27
N ASN A 561 -6.79 16.75 39.38
CA ASN A 561 -6.79 15.99 40.64
C ASN A 561 -5.89 16.66 41.71
N LEU A 562 -4.73 17.19 41.31
CA LEU A 562 -3.86 17.94 42.21
C LEU A 562 -4.55 19.21 42.74
N ARG A 563 -5.25 19.96 41.87
CA ARG A 563 -6.03 21.13 42.29
C ARG A 563 -7.14 20.75 43.28
N GLU A 564 -7.84 19.65 43.04
CA GLU A 564 -8.88 19.16 43.95
C GLU A 564 -8.30 18.70 45.29
N SER A 565 -7.19 17.95 45.27
CA SER A 565 -6.44 17.59 46.48
C SER A 565 -5.99 18.84 47.23
N MET A 566 -5.45 19.84 46.54
CA MET A 566 -5.03 21.11 47.15
C MET A 566 -6.19 21.80 47.88
N MET A 567 -7.38 21.86 47.26
CA MET A 567 -8.56 22.44 47.88
C MET A 567 -9.06 21.63 49.09
N LYS A 568 -8.87 20.31 49.08
CA LYS A 568 -9.20 19.42 50.19
C LYS A 568 -8.19 19.58 51.34
N ASP A 569 -6.90 19.52 51.04
CA ASP A 569 -5.81 19.66 52.01
C ASP A 569 -5.87 21.02 52.71
N LEU A 570 -6.18 22.09 51.97
CA LEU A 570 -6.40 23.43 52.54
C LEU A 570 -7.58 23.46 53.51
N ARG A 571 -8.71 22.82 53.19
CA ARG A 571 -9.87 22.72 54.10
C ARG A 571 -9.51 21.93 55.36
N GLU A 572 -8.85 20.78 55.20
CA GLU A 572 -8.45 19.95 56.33
C GLU A 572 -7.46 20.67 57.26
N GLU A 573 -6.51 21.44 56.74
CA GLU A 573 -5.60 22.24 57.57
C GLU A 573 -6.29 23.44 58.22
N MET A 574 -7.27 24.06 57.55
CA MET A 574 -8.11 25.11 58.15
C MET A 574 -8.95 24.55 59.31
N ASP A 575 -9.55 23.37 59.13
CA ASP A 575 -10.38 22.71 60.14
C ASP A 575 -9.54 22.24 61.34
N LYS A 576 -8.37 21.62 61.11
CA LYS A 576 -7.45 21.16 62.17
C LYS A 576 -6.96 22.28 63.08
N ARG A 577 -6.78 23.49 62.54
CA ARG A 577 -6.22 24.64 63.28
C ARG A 577 -7.29 25.54 63.90
N GLY A 578 -8.57 25.14 63.82
CA GLY A 578 -9.66 25.81 64.54
C GLY A 578 -9.95 27.23 64.05
N PHE A 579 -9.90 27.46 62.74
CA PHE A 579 -10.08 28.76 62.08
C PHE A 579 -11.51 29.36 62.17
N ASN A 580 -12.26 29.04 63.23
CA ASN A 580 -13.69 29.34 63.33
C ASN A 580 -14.02 30.69 64.01
N SER A 581 -13.03 31.47 64.45
CA SER A 581 -13.30 32.83 64.97
C SER A 581 -12.05 33.71 65.13
N SER A 582 -12.19 34.99 64.76
CA SER A 582 -11.34 36.17 65.03
C SER A 582 -10.41 36.72 63.93
N GLU A 583 -10.37 38.06 63.88
CA GLU A 583 -10.02 38.95 62.77
C GLU A 583 -8.51 39.16 62.51
N ASN A 584 -7.60 38.35 63.08
CA ASN A 584 -6.14 38.60 62.97
C ASN A 584 -5.31 37.59 62.16
N ASN A 585 -5.93 36.70 61.37
CA ASN A 585 -5.21 35.59 60.75
C ASN A 585 -4.76 35.81 59.28
N THR A 586 -4.86 37.01 58.72
CA THR A 586 -4.57 37.27 57.30
C THR A 586 -3.13 36.94 56.90
N ARG A 587 -2.16 37.14 57.81
CA ARG A 587 -0.74 36.85 57.57
C ARG A 587 -0.43 35.36 57.61
N GLN A 588 -1.02 34.63 58.55
CA GLN A 588 -0.91 33.17 58.63
C GLN A 588 -1.63 32.47 57.46
N LEU A 589 -2.77 33.00 57.00
CA LEU A 589 -3.44 32.56 55.78
C LEU A 589 -2.56 32.76 54.54
N MET A 590 -1.93 33.93 54.41
CA MET A 590 -1.02 34.23 53.29
C MET A 590 0.24 33.35 53.28
N ASP A 591 0.82 33.08 54.44
CA ASP A 591 2.00 32.21 54.54
C ASP A 591 1.64 30.73 54.27
N MET A 592 0.46 30.27 54.71
CA MET A 592 -0.04 28.92 54.43
C MET A 592 -0.38 28.73 52.95
N ILE A 593 -1.04 29.73 52.33
CA ILE A 593 -1.28 29.74 50.89
C ILE A 593 0.05 29.76 50.16
N LYS A 594 1.02 30.59 50.55
CA LYS A 594 2.35 30.61 49.92
C LYS A 594 3.06 29.27 50.04
N GLU A 595 3.11 28.64 51.21
CA GLU A 595 3.84 27.38 51.41
C GLU A 595 3.23 26.23 50.62
N VAL A 596 1.90 26.08 50.66
CA VAL A 596 1.17 25.06 49.87
C VAL A 596 1.32 25.34 48.37
N THR A 597 1.17 26.60 47.94
CA THR A 597 1.31 26.99 46.52
C THR A 597 2.73 26.77 46.03
N THR A 598 3.76 27.08 46.82
CA THR A 598 5.17 26.95 46.40
C THR A 598 5.60 25.49 46.30
N THR A 599 5.23 24.67 47.29
CA THR A 599 5.54 23.24 47.32
C THR A 599 4.88 22.52 46.14
N GLN A 600 3.63 22.85 45.84
CA GLN A 600 2.92 22.26 44.71
C GLN A 600 3.32 22.83 43.35
N THR A 601 3.62 24.14 43.24
CA THR A 601 4.15 24.73 41.99
C THR A 601 5.47 24.07 41.61
N ASN A 602 6.35 23.82 42.59
CA ASN A 602 7.59 23.09 42.36
C ASN A 602 7.34 21.63 41.95
N ALA A 603 6.33 20.95 42.53
CA ALA A 603 5.94 19.61 42.10
C ALA A 603 5.38 19.58 40.67
N ILE A 604 4.55 20.57 40.29
CA ILE A 604 4.00 20.73 38.94
C ILE A 604 5.13 20.99 37.94
N VAL A 605 6.03 21.95 38.23
CA VAL A 605 7.16 22.31 37.39
C VAL A 605 8.12 21.13 37.22
N THR A 606 8.46 20.43 38.30
CA THR A 606 9.38 19.27 38.24
C THR A 606 8.79 18.15 37.39
N ARG A 607 7.49 17.83 37.55
CA ARG A 607 6.83 16.79 36.76
C ARG A 607 6.61 17.19 35.30
N LEU A 608 6.29 18.47 35.03
CA LEU A 608 6.24 19.03 33.68
C LEU A 608 7.61 18.91 33.03
N VAL A 609 8.69 19.31 33.70
CA VAL A 609 10.05 19.19 33.18
C VAL A 609 10.43 17.74 32.91
N GLU A 610 10.13 16.80 33.82
CA GLU A 610 10.38 15.37 33.60
C GLU A 610 9.63 14.81 32.39
N ARG A 611 8.34 15.15 32.25
CA ARG A 611 7.53 14.70 31.10
C ARG A 611 7.87 15.41 29.80
N THR A 612 8.22 16.69 29.83
CA THR A 612 8.69 17.43 28.65
C THR A 612 10.03 16.87 28.20
N ASN A 613 10.92 16.53 29.14
CA ASN A 613 12.16 15.82 28.86
C ASN A 613 11.92 14.40 28.30
N LEU A 614 10.88 13.68 28.75
CA LEU A 614 10.49 12.39 28.14
C LEU A 614 9.93 12.57 26.73
N CYS A 615 9.13 13.60 26.51
CA CYS A 615 8.58 13.95 25.20
C CYS A 615 9.70 14.40 24.24
N GLU A 616 10.62 15.26 24.68
CA GLU A 616 11.84 15.62 23.95
C GLU A 616 12.71 14.40 23.72
N ARG A 617 12.92 13.50 24.69
CA ARG A 617 13.70 12.27 24.47
C ARG A 617 13.02 11.33 23.49
N SER A 618 11.69 11.25 23.50
CA SER A 618 10.91 10.42 22.58
C SER A 618 10.83 11.04 21.18
N LEU A 619 10.72 12.36 21.10
CA LEU A 619 10.78 13.14 19.85
C LEU A 619 12.20 13.10 19.29
N VAL A 620 13.25 13.24 20.11
CA VAL A 620 14.66 13.08 19.73
C VAL A 620 14.95 11.63 19.40
N ALA A 621 14.37 10.65 20.09
CA ALA A 621 14.51 9.23 19.73
C ALA A 621 13.81 8.94 18.41
N ALA A 622 12.60 9.47 18.17
CA ALA A 622 11.85 9.33 16.92
C ALA A 622 12.45 10.16 15.78
N VAL A 623 13.02 11.33 16.07
CA VAL A 623 13.83 12.16 15.14
C VAL A 623 15.14 11.45 14.86
N ASN A 624 15.76 10.78 15.82
CA ASN A 624 16.93 9.95 15.59
C ASN A 624 16.55 8.66 14.87
N GLN A 625 15.36 8.09 15.07
CA GLN A 625 14.87 6.90 14.36
C GLN A 625 14.49 7.25 12.92
N THR A 626 13.84 8.40 12.70
CA THR A 626 13.61 8.96 11.35
C THR A 626 14.91 9.44 10.73
N ARG A 627 15.87 9.96 11.48
CA ARG A 627 17.23 10.28 10.99
C ARG A 627 18.11 9.02 10.85
N GLU A 628 17.72 7.88 11.40
CA GLU A 628 18.33 6.57 11.17
C GLU A 628 17.71 5.87 9.94
N ASP A 629 16.40 6.06 9.70
CA ASP A 629 15.69 5.60 8.50
C ASP A 629 15.98 6.48 7.27
N TYR A 630 16.14 7.79 7.46
CA TYR A 630 16.52 8.77 6.42
C TYR A 630 18.01 9.11 6.41
N GLY A 631 18.80 8.73 7.42
CA GLY A 631 20.26 8.96 7.45
C GLY A 631 21.06 8.03 6.55
N ALA A 632 20.42 7.02 5.97
CA ALA A 632 20.93 6.29 4.82
C ALA A 632 20.59 6.98 3.47
N ALA A 633 19.85 8.09 3.52
CA ALA A 633 19.30 8.79 2.37
C ALA A 633 19.40 10.33 2.49
N GLU A 634 20.43 10.89 3.14
CA GLU A 634 20.85 12.28 2.87
C GLU A 634 21.60 12.33 1.51
N MET A 635 20.87 12.04 0.42
CA MET A 635 20.89 12.96 -0.70
C MET A 635 19.79 13.95 -0.38
N GLU A 636 20.14 15.20 -0.05
CA GLU A 636 19.16 16.29 0.02
C GLU A 636 18.17 16.13 -1.15
N ILE A 637 16.89 16.03 -0.82
CA ILE A 637 15.80 16.09 -1.80
C ILE A 637 16.01 17.43 -2.51
N GLU A 638 16.34 17.36 -3.79
CA GLU A 638 16.40 18.52 -4.67
C GLU A 638 15.03 19.19 -4.62
N GLU A 639 14.94 20.42 -4.12
CA GLU A 639 13.93 21.35 -4.64
C GLU A 639 14.34 21.61 -6.09
N GLU A 640 13.87 20.75 -6.98
CA GLU A 640 13.97 20.97 -8.42
C GLU A 640 13.28 22.31 -8.69
N LEU A 641 13.99 23.23 -9.35
CA LEU A 641 13.45 24.55 -9.67
C LEU A 641 12.38 24.36 -10.76
N GLU A 642 11.15 24.04 -10.33
CA GLU A 642 9.95 23.87 -11.18
C GLU A 642 9.42 25.24 -11.63
N GLU A 643 10.21 25.96 -12.43
CA GLU A 643 9.66 26.99 -13.32
C GLU A 643 9.25 26.29 -14.62
N GLU A 644 7.93 26.17 -14.83
CA GLU A 644 7.35 25.75 -16.11
C GLU A 644 7.41 26.91 -17.12
N LEU A 645 7.90 26.62 -18.32
CA LEU A 645 7.91 27.60 -19.41
C LEU A 645 6.51 27.72 -20.01
N PRO A 646 6.05 28.94 -20.33
CA PRO A 646 4.86 29.17 -21.13
C PRO A 646 4.91 28.40 -22.46
N THR A 647 3.74 28.07 -23.00
CA THR A 647 3.57 27.21 -24.18
C THR A 647 4.15 27.80 -25.47
N ASP A 648 4.49 29.09 -25.46
CA ASP A 648 5.03 29.91 -26.54
C ASP A 648 6.49 30.36 -26.28
N ALA A 649 7.18 29.78 -25.30
CA ALA A 649 8.53 30.19 -24.92
C ALA A 649 9.52 30.14 -26.10
N THR A 650 10.23 31.24 -26.30
CA THR A 650 11.24 31.36 -27.36
C THR A 650 12.46 30.51 -27.04
N ARG A 651 13.22 30.15 -28.09
CA ARG A 651 14.44 29.33 -27.95
C ARG A 651 15.47 29.97 -27.00
N ALA A 652 15.56 31.29 -26.96
CA ALA A 652 16.45 32.02 -26.05
C ALA A 652 16.03 31.89 -24.58
N GLU A 653 14.72 31.91 -24.29
CA GLU A 653 14.18 31.73 -22.93
C GLU A 653 14.36 30.30 -22.44
N SER A 654 14.22 29.32 -23.34
CA SER A 654 14.54 27.92 -23.05
C SER A 654 16.03 27.70 -22.77
N GLU A 655 16.92 28.36 -23.52
CA GLU A 655 18.37 28.30 -23.30
C GLU A 655 18.77 28.98 -21.97
N GLU A 656 18.13 30.09 -21.60
CA GLU A 656 18.37 30.80 -20.34
C GLU A 656 17.87 30.04 -19.10
N LEU A 657 16.68 29.42 -19.15
CA LEU A 657 16.21 28.54 -18.07
C LEU A 657 17.13 27.33 -17.91
N ASN A 658 17.61 26.75 -19.01
CA ASN A 658 18.58 25.67 -18.97
C ASN A 658 19.93 26.11 -18.38
N ARG A 659 20.36 27.36 -18.61
CA ARG A 659 21.55 27.92 -17.97
C ARG A 659 21.35 28.06 -16.46
N ARG A 660 20.22 28.62 -16.01
CA ARG A 660 19.87 28.73 -14.59
C ARG A 660 19.78 27.37 -13.87
N ARG A 661 19.19 26.37 -14.52
CA ARG A 661 19.16 24.98 -14.01
C ARG A 661 20.56 24.39 -13.84
N ARG A 662 21.47 24.64 -14.80
CA ARG A 662 22.88 24.20 -14.69
C ARG A 662 23.62 24.90 -13.55
N GLU A 663 23.39 26.20 -13.36
CA GLU A 663 24.01 26.98 -12.27
C GLU A 663 23.46 26.59 -10.89
N ALA A 664 22.17 26.29 -10.79
CA ALA A 664 21.54 25.77 -9.56
C ALA A 664 22.09 24.38 -9.22
N SER A 665 22.19 23.50 -10.22
CA SER A 665 22.80 22.17 -10.07
C SER A 665 24.28 22.24 -9.65
N GLN A 666 25.07 23.14 -10.24
CA GLN A 666 26.46 23.34 -9.83
C GLN A 666 26.59 23.89 -8.40
N ARG A 667 25.71 24.81 -8.00
CA ARG A 667 25.65 25.32 -6.61
C ARG A 667 25.27 24.21 -5.62
N ALA A 668 24.29 23.36 -5.95
CA ALA A 668 23.89 22.22 -5.12
C ALA A 668 25.02 21.19 -4.97
N VAL A 669 25.75 20.88 -6.04
CA VAL A 669 26.90 19.96 -6.01
C VAL A 669 28.06 20.52 -5.17
N SER A 670 28.26 21.84 -5.16
CA SER A 670 29.33 22.48 -4.38
C SER A 670 29.13 22.44 -2.86
N ARG A 671 27.90 22.22 -2.39
CA ARG A 671 27.52 22.18 -0.96
C ARG A 671 27.63 20.79 -0.30
N ARG A 672 27.90 19.72 -1.08
CA ARG A 672 27.92 18.33 -0.59
C ARG A 672 29.21 17.98 0.16
N GLN A 673 29.10 17.21 1.26
CA GLN A 673 30.26 16.71 2.03
C GLN A 673 31.12 15.67 1.28
N TYR A 674 30.53 14.86 0.39
CA TYR A 674 31.25 13.90 -0.47
C TYR A 674 30.79 14.04 -1.93
N LYS A 675 31.73 14.00 -2.88
CA LYS A 675 31.52 14.21 -4.32
C LYS A 675 31.28 12.86 -5.03
N VAL A 676 30.07 12.62 -5.55
CA VAL A 676 29.71 11.41 -6.30
C VAL A 676 30.30 11.39 -7.71
N GLY A 677 30.61 10.20 -8.25
CA GLY A 677 31.02 10.00 -9.64
C GLY A 677 29.83 9.63 -10.54
N MET A 678 29.85 10.04 -11.81
CA MET A 678 28.79 9.76 -12.78
C MET A 678 29.33 8.78 -13.84
N ILE A 679 28.66 7.63 -14.01
CA ILE A 679 29.08 6.59 -14.97
C ILE A 679 28.00 6.42 -16.03
N ARG A 680 28.41 6.35 -17.30
CA ARG A 680 27.52 5.94 -18.40
C ARG A 680 27.55 4.42 -18.53
N THR A 681 26.40 3.78 -18.34
CA THR A 681 26.22 2.35 -18.56
C THR A 681 24.85 2.11 -19.19
N GLY A 682 24.81 1.44 -20.34
CA GLY A 682 23.55 1.05 -21.00
C GLY A 682 22.68 2.22 -21.49
N GLY A 683 23.29 3.32 -21.96
CA GLY A 683 22.56 4.48 -22.51
C GLY A 683 22.04 5.49 -21.46
N GLY A 684 22.17 5.21 -20.16
CA GLY A 684 21.84 6.14 -19.08
C GLY A 684 23.05 6.51 -18.20
N CYS A 685 22.97 7.67 -17.53
CA CYS A 685 23.94 8.10 -16.52
C CYS A 685 23.51 7.62 -15.13
N LYS A 686 24.38 6.92 -14.42
CA LYS A 686 24.16 6.42 -13.05
C LYS A 686 25.13 7.09 -12.08
N LEU A 687 24.61 7.61 -10.96
CA LEU A 687 25.43 8.08 -9.83
C LEU A 687 26.05 6.88 -9.10
N THR A 688 27.35 6.96 -8.81
CA THR A 688 28.08 6.01 -7.97
C THR A 688 28.88 6.72 -6.89
N THR A 689 29.03 6.08 -5.73
CA THR A 689 29.75 6.64 -4.56
C THR A 689 31.28 6.70 -4.75
N LEU A 690 31.85 5.97 -5.71
CA LEU A 690 33.28 6.00 -6.03
C LEU A 690 33.55 6.42 -7.50
N PRO A 691 34.61 7.21 -7.78
CA PRO A 691 34.97 7.64 -9.14
C PRO A 691 35.29 6.51 -10.12
N VAL A 692 35.13 6.76 -11.42
CA VAL A 692 35.54 5.85 -12.48
C VAL A 692 37.07 5.66 -12.45
N GLY A 693 37.52 4.42 -12.29
CA GLY A 693 38.95 4.09 -12.22
C GLY A 693 39.57 4.09 -10.82
N TYR A 694 38.80 4.39 -9.77
CA TYR A 694 39.26 4.30 -8.37
C TYR A 694 39.83 2.90 -8.08
N ARG A 695 40.98 2.81 -7.45
CA ARG A 695 41.53 1.54 -6.92
C ARG A 695 41.75 1.70 -5.43
N PHE A 696 41.40 0.67 -4.66
CA PHE A 696 41.73 0.63 -3.25
C PHE A 696 43.25 0.76 -3.08
N PRO A 697 43.74 1.70 -2.26
CA PRO A 697 45.16 1.79 -1.97
C PRO A 697 45.65 0.52 -1.25
N PRO A 698 46.95 0.18 -1.32
CA PRO A 698 47.52 -0.81 -0.42
C PRO A 698 47.41 -0.26 1.02
N LEU A 699 46.80 -1.03 1.91
CA LEU A 699 46.48 -0.62 3.28
C LEU A 699 47.17 -1.54 4.27
N THR A 700 47.71 -0.99 5.35
CA THR A 700 48.03 -1.79 6.55
C THR A 700 46.75 -2.15 7.30
N ILE A 701 46.80 -3.11 8.23
CA ILE A 701 45.61 -3.49 9.02
C ILE A 701 45.03 -2.30 9.81
N PRO A 702 45.82 -1.46 10.49
CA PRO A 702 45.30 -0.25 11.13
C PRO A 702 44.64 0.71 10.14
N GLN A 703 45.25 0.93 8.98
CA GLN A 703 44.69 1.78 7.94
C GLN A 703 43.40 1.20 7.34
N LEU A 704 43.30 -0.14 7.25
CA LEU A 704 42.07 -0.79 6.84
C LEU A 704 40.96 -0.58 7.88
N ILE A 705 41.25 -0.72 9.18
CA ILE A 705 40.29 -0.47 10.26
C ILE A 705 39.77 0.97 10.21
N ASP A 706 40.68 1.94 10.05
CA ASP A 706 40.32 3.36 9.92
C ASP A 706 39.43 3.62 8.70
N ASN A 707 39.82 3.12 7.51
CA ASN A 707 39.01 3.30 6.31
C ASN A 707 37.70 2.50 6.34
N TRP A 708 37.65 1.39 7.09
CA TRP A 708 36.45 0.57 7.23
C TRP A 708 35.38 1.22 8.10
N LEU A 709 35.79 1.82 9.21
CA LEU A 709 34.89 2.34 10.25
C LEU A 709 34.66 3.86 10.18
N ILE A 710 35.62 4.62 9.64
CA ILE A 710 35.59 6.10 9.62
C ILE A 710 35.54 6.65 8.18
N GLY A 711 36.27 6.06 7.24
CA GLY A 711 36.44 6.62 5.89
C GLY A 711 37.35 7.85 5.85
N SER A 712 37.31 8.62 4.75
CA SER A 712 38.11 9.84 4.56
C SER A 712 37.37 10.89 3.73
N VAL A 713 36.98 11.99 4.37
CA VAL A 713 36.35 13.16 3.73
C VAL A 713 37.30 13.82 2.72
N GLY A 714 38.57 14.02 3.09
CA GLY A 714 39.56 14.67 2.22
C GLY A 714 39.93 13.88 0.96
N ALA A 715 39.88 12.53 1.02
CA ALA A 715 40.08 11.66 -0.13
C ALA A 715 38.76 11.32 -0.85
N ASN A 716 37.63 11.83 -0.37
CA ASN A 716 36.29 11.59 -0.90
C ASN A 716 35.90 10.09 -0.93
N VAL A 717 36.15 9.40 0.19
CA VAL A 717 35.95 7.96 0.36
C VAL A 717 35.09 7.73 1.61
N ILE A 718 33.91 7.11 1.42
CA ILE A 718 33.02 6.73 2.53
C ILE A 718 33.59 5.52 3.31
N PRO A 719 33.16 5.29 4.57
CA PRO A 719 33.54 4.08 5.31
C PRO A 719 33.31 2.80 4.48
N PHE A 720 34.32 1.93 4.36
CA PHE A 720 34.22 0.76 3.50
C PHE A 720 33.15 -0.25 3.95
N CYS A 721 32.75 -0.24 5.23
CA CYS A 721 31.62 -1.03 5.71
C CYS A 721 30.30 -0.71 4.98
N GLN A 722 30.15 0.53 4.49
CA GLN A 722 28.97 1.00 3.76
C GLN A 722 29.02 0.69 2.26
N LEU A 723 30.17 0.29 1.71
CA LEU A 723 30.28 -0.05 0.29
C LEU A 723 29.58 -1.38 -0.01
N ARG A 724 28.66 -1.37 -0.98
CA ARG A 724 27.99 -2.56 -1.50
C ARG A 724 28.62 -3.02 -2.81
N HIS A 725 28.32 -4.26 -3.20
CA HIS A 725 28.79 -4.85 -4.46
C HIS A 725 28.56 -3.92 -5.67
N ASN A 726 27.37 -3.32 -5.75
CA ASN A 726 26.97 -2.46 -6.87
C ASN A 726 27.68 -1.11 -6.90
N ASP A 727 28.30 -0.71 -5.78
CA ASP A 727 29.02 0.55 -5.62
C ASP A 727 30.49 0.43 -6.09
N VAL A 728 30.96 -0.81 -6.30
CA VAL A 728 32.35 -1.12 -6.74
C VAL A 728 32.41 -1.98 -7.99
N SER A 729 31.26 -2.42 -8.52
CA SER A 729 31.19 -3.35 -9.66
C SER A 729 31.71 -2.74 -10.96
N HIS A 730 31.68 -1.41 -11.09
CA HIS A 730 32.27 -0.67 -12.21
C HIS A 730 33.80 -0.62 -12.15
N VAL A 731 34.42 -1.00 -11.03
CA VAL A 731 35.88 -1.04 -10.88
C VAL A 731 36.38 -2.47 -10.98
N LYS A 732 37.20 -2.74 -12.00
CA LYS A 732 37.80 -4.05 -12.25
C LYS A 732 38.62 -4.53 -11.04
N GLY A 733 38.18 -5.64 -10.42
CA GLY A 733 38.85 -6.27 -9.28
C GLY A 733 38.46 -5.73 -7.89
N ALA A 734 37.71 -4.62 -7.82
CA ALA A 734 37.33 -4.02 -6.54
C ALA A 734 36.30 -4.84 -5.76
N VAL A 735 35.40 -5.56 -6.44
CA VAL A 735 34.47 -6.52 -5.81
C VAL A 735 35.23 -7.59 -5.02
N VAL A 736 36.29 -8.16 -5.62
CA VAL A 736 37.12 -9.19 -5.00
C VAL A 736 37.92 -8.58 -3.83
N ALA A 737 38.48 -7.38 -4.00
CA ALA A 737 39.18 -6.68 -2.94
C ALA A 737 38.27 -6.37 -1.74
N LEU A 738 37.05 -5.89 -1.98
CA LEU A 738 36.06 -5.60 -0.94
C LEU A 738 35.67 -6.87 -0.18
N ARG A 739 35.46 -7.99 -0.88
CA ARG A 739 35.18 -9.29 -0.23
C ARG A 739 36.35 -9.76 0.64
N LYS A 740 37.60 -9.56 0.20
CA LYS A 740 38.80 -9.87 0.99
C LYS A 740 38.90 -8.98 2.24
N MET A 741 38.66 -7.68 2.10
CA MET A 741 38.66 -6.74 3.23
C MET A 741 37.56 -7.07 4.26
N LYS A 742 36.37 -7.50 3.81
CA LYS A 742 35.31 -8.00 4.71
C LYS A 742 35.78 -9.19 5.56
N ARG A 743 36.47 -10.17 4.95
CA ARG A 743 37.00 -11.34 5.68
C ARG A 743 38.04 -10.92 6.72
N VAL A 744 38.95 -10.00 6.37
CA VAL A 744 39.96 -9.47 7.31
C VAL A 744 39.30 -8.73 8.48
N MET A 745 38.33 -7.85 8.20
CA MET A 745 37.61 -7.12 9.26
C MET A 745 36.74 -8.03 10.13
N ALA A 746 36.19 -9.12 9.59
CA ALA A 746 35.48 -10.11 10.39
C ALA A 746 36.41 -10.80 11.40
N MET A 747 37.67 -11.09 11.02
CA MET A 747 38.67 -11.61 11.95
C MET A 747 39.03 -10.57 13.02
N VAL A 748 39.27 -9.31 12.63
CA VAL A 748 39.52 -8.20 13.57
C VAL A 748 38.39 -8.07 14.59
N HIS A 749 37.13 -8.09 14.13
CA HIS A 749 35.96 -8.00 14.99
C HIS A 749 35.86 -9.18 15.96
N LYS A 750 36.14 -10.41 15.50
CA LYS A 750 36.15 -11.60 16.36
C LYS A 750 37.21 -11.49 17.46
N THR A 751 38.45 -11.19 17.09
CA THR A 751 39.57 -11.04 18.06
C THR A 751 39.32 -9.89 19.03
N ALA A 752 38.75 -8.78 18.56
CA ALA A 752 38.40 -7.65 19.42
C ALA A 752 37.28 -7.96 20.42
N LYS A 753 36.28 -8.76 20.02
CA LYS A 753 35.25 -9.23 20.95
C LYS A 753 35.80 -10.17 22.00
N GLU A 754 36.66 -11.12 21.61
CA GLU A 754 37.30 -12.07 22.54
C GLU A 754 38.19 -11.37 23.57
N LYS A 755 38.86 -10.27 23.19
CA LYS A 755 39.68 -9.45 24.09
C LYS A 755 38.90 -8.35 24.83
N GLY A 756 37.60 -8.22 24.58
CA GLY A 756 36.78 -7.16 25.17
C GLY A 756 37.11 -5.74 24.69
N CYS A 757 37.87 -5.61 23.59
CA CYS A 757 38.25 -4.33 23.01
C CYS A 757 37.18 -3.75 22.06
N TRP A 758 36.17 -4.54 21.70
CA TRP A 758 35.04 -4.06 20.89
C TRP A 758 33.96 -3.41 21.77
N PRO A 759 33.54 -2.16 21.51
CA PRO A 759 32.51 -1.49 22.30
C PRO A 759 31.19 -2.28 22.34
N SER A 760 30.60 -2.43 23.53
CA SER A 760 29.31 -3.11 23.72
C SER A 760 28.17 -2.36 23.02
N GLY A 761 27.26 -3.09 22.37
CA GLY A 761 26.12 -2.51 21.64
C GLY A 761 26.42 -2.00 20.23
N HIS A 762 27.67 -2.02 19.75
CA HIS A 762 28.01 -1.64 18.37
C HIS A 762 27.96 -2.83 17.40
N ALA A 763 27.20 -2.69 16.30
CA ALA A 763 27.14 -3.67 15.21
C ALA A 763 28.35 -3.58 14.26
N PHE A 764 28.73 -4.71 13.66
CA PHE A 764 29.91 -4.84 12.78
C PHE A 764 29.85 -3.93 11.54
N ASP A 765 28.65 -3.71 10.99
CA ASP A 765 28.45 -3.01 9.72
C ASP A 765 28.00 -1.55 9.89
N THR A 766 27.99 -1.00 11.11
CA THR A 766 27.46 0.36 11.38
C THR A 766 28.57 1.32 11.82
N PRO A 767 28.89 2.39 11.07
CA PRO A 767 29.96 3.33 11.40
C PRO A 767 29.55 4.37 12.48
N ARG A 768 28.87 3.96 13.57
CA ARG A 768 28.45 4.90 14.63
C ARG A 768 29.63 5.24 15.56
N ASN A 769 29.95 6.53 15.67
CA ASN A 769 30.81 7.14 16.71
C ASN A 769 32.26 6.62 16.82
N TRP A 770 32.81 6.07 15.74
CA TRP A 770 34.22 5.71 15.64
C TRP A 770 35.08 6.97 15.42
N THR A 771 36.16 7.09 16.19
CA THR A 771 37.15 8.16 16.05
C THR A 771 38.53 7.51 15.86
N TYR A 772 39.48 8.23 15.26
CA TYR A 772 40.85 7.72 15.06
C TYR A 772 41.51 7.29 16.39
N ALA A 773 41.14 7.91 17.52
CA ALA A 773 41.62 7.48 18.83
C ALA A 773 41.07 6.09 19.22
N LYS A 774 39.78 5.85 19.00
CA LYS A 774 39.13 4.56 19.29
C LYS A 774 39.59 3.44 18.39
N THR A 775 39.79 3.69 17.10
CA THR A 775 40.33 2.68 16.16
C THR A 775 41.78 2.33 16.49
N LYS A 776 42.56 3.30 16.95
CA LYS A 776 43.93 3.08 17.44
C LYS A 776 43.96 2.25 18.72
N GLU A 777 43.11 2.57 19.70
CA GLU A 777 42.96 1.77 20.93
C GLU A 777 42.52 0.35 20.64
N LEU A 778 41.55 0.18 19.73
CA LEU A 778 41.10 -1.14 19.25
C LEU A 778 42.26 -1.95 18.68
N TRP A 779 43.08 -1.36 17.79
CA TRP A 779 44.21 -2.06 17.18
C TRP A 779 45.27 -2.45 18.23
N LEU A 780 45.67 -1.51 19.09
CA LEU A 780 46.66 -1.77 20.14
C LEU A 780 46.21 -2.88 21.10
N GLY A 781 44.90 -2.99 21.37
CA GLY A 781 44.34 -4.04 22.22
C GLY A 781 44.37 -5.45 21.61
N ILE A 782 44.42 -5.57 20.28
CA ILE A 782 44.35 -6.87 19.58
C ILE A 782 45.63 -7.24 18.82
N GLU A 783 46.54 -6.29 18.59
CA GLU A 783 47.69 -6.42 17.68
C GLU A 783 48.51 -7.69 17.91
N GLN A 784 48.94 -7.96 19.15
CA GLN A 784 49.78 -9.13 19.44
C GLN A 784 49.07 -10.45 19.20
N GLU A 785 47.78 -10.55 19.53
CA GLU A 785 47.01 -11.78 19.36
C GLU A 785 46.67 -11.99 17.88
N PHE A 786 46.33 -10.91 17.18
CA PHE A 786 46.04 -10.93 15.75
C PHE A 786 47.27 -11.36 14.94
N LEU A 787 48.47 -10.87 15.32
CA LEU A 787 49.73 -11.29 14.69
C LEU A 787 50.08 -12.76 14.99
N LYS A 788 49.74 -13.30 16.17
CA LYS A 788 49.90 -14.75 16.46
C LYS A 788 48.99 -15.61 15.58
N ILE A 789 47.73 -15.21 15.40
CA ILE A 789 46.77 -15.89 14.52
C ILE A 789 47.29 -15.92 13.08
N LEU A 790 47.85 -14.80 12.60
CA LEU A 790 48.43 -14.72 11.25
C LEU A 790 49.70 -15.57 11.09
N ARG A 791 50.54 -15.67 12.13
CA ARG A 791 51.72 -16.55 12.13
C ARG A 791 51.34 -18.03 12.12
N ALA A 792 50.32 -18.43 12.91
CA ALA A 792 49.83 -19.80 12.96
C ALA A 792 49.17 -20.26 11.65
N ALA A 793 48.59 -19.34 10.88
CA ALA A 793 47.99 -19.61 9.58
C ALA A 793 49.01 -19.77 8.42
N GLY A 794 50.32 -19.74 8.68
CA GLY A 794 51.36 -19.96 7.66
C GLY A 794 51.53 -18.82 6.65
N HIS A 795 51.02 -17.63 6.95
CA HIS A 795 51.06 -16.47 6.03
C HIS A 795 52.24 -15.51 6.25
N VAL A 796 53.16 -15.84 7.16
CA VAL A 796 54.42 -15.10 7.38
C VAL A 796 55.56 -16.06 7.06
N SER A 797 56.45 -15.69 6.13
CA SER A 797 57.64 -16.51 5.80
C SER A 797 58.54 -16.65 7.02
N GLN A 798 59.03 -17.87 7.29
CA GLN A 798 60.01 -18.17 8.34
C GLN A 798 61.30 -17.32 8.23
N GLN A 799 61.63 -16.78 7.05
CA GLN A 799 62.79 -15.90 6.87
C GLN A 799 62.67 -14.53 7.57
N ALA A 800 61.47 -14.05 7.91
CA ALA A 800 61.31 -12.82 8.69
C ALA A 800 61.43 -13.05 10.21
N ALA A 801 61.42 -14.31 10.66
CA ALA A 801 61.47 -14.67 12.08
C ALA A 801 62.90 -14.74 12.63
N GLU A 802 63.91 -14.91 11.77
CA GLU A 802 65.31 -15.06 12.20
C GLU A 802 66.10 -13.74 12.18
N GLU A 803 65.70 -12.72 11.42
CA GLU A 803 66.38 -11.40 11.38
C GLU A 803 65.76 -10.33 12.31
N GLY A 804 64.67 -10.65 13.01
CA GLY A 804 63.90 -9.71 13.84
C GLY A 804 64.08 -9.89 15.35
N ALA A 805 65.26 -10.25 15.82
CA ALA A 805 65.58 -10.23 17.25
C ALA A 805 65.81 -8.78 17.70
N GLY A 806 64.73 -8.12 18.14
CA GLY A 806 64.79 -6.85 18.88
C GLY A 806 64.23 -5.64 18.14
N GLY A 807 62.91 -5.46 18.15
CA GLY A 807 62.26 -4.22 17.72
C GLY A 807 60.76 -4.36 17.53
N SER A 808 59.97 -3.49 18.16
CA SER A 808 58.49 -3.52 18.18
C SER A 808 57.79 -3.08 16.88
N ASP A 809 58.51 -2.87 15.77
CA ASP A 809 58.00 -2.11 14.62
C ASP A 809 57.84 -2.96 13.33
N ALA A 810 57.16 -4.11 13.43
CA ALA A 810 56.77 -4.89 12.25
C ALA A 810 55.37 -4.47 11.76
N THR A 811 55.28 -3.43 10.91
CA THR A 811 54.00 -3.04 10.29
C THR A 811 53.72 -3.85 9.02
N GLY A 812 52.71 -4.72 9.07
CA GLY A 812 52.26 -5.51 7.90
C GLY A 812 51.52 -4.65 6.86
N ILE A 813 52.02 -4.63 5.62
CA ILE A 813 51.35 -3.99 4.46
C ILE A 813 50.55 -5.06 3.69
N VAL A 814 49.25 -4.83 3.48
CA VAL A 814 48.41 -5.71 2.65
C VAL A 814 48.41 -5.18 1.21
N ARG A 815 49.03 -5.93 0.28
CA ARG A 815 48.87 -5.70 -1.17
C ARG A 815 47.78 -6.62 -1.72
N VAL A 816 46.71 -6.04 -2.25
CA VAL A 816 45.69 -6.77 -3.02
C VAL A 816 45.97 -6.58 -4.51
N THR A 817 46.68 -7.52 -5.14
CA THR A 817 46.84 -7.56 -6.61
C THR A 817 45.96 -8.65 -7.22
N GLY A 818 45.35 -8.36 -8.38
CA GLY A 818 44.51 -9.30 -9.11
C GLY A 818 45.28 -9.94 -10.25
N HIS A 819 45.56 -11.24 -10.16
CA HIS A 819 45.93 -12.06 -11.31
C HIS A 819 44.96 -13.24 -11.46
N ARG A 820 44.54 -13.48 -12.70
CA ARG A 820 43.66 -14.59 -13.12
C ARG A 820 44.58 -15.72 -13.60
N LYS A 821 44.53 -16.90 -12.97
CA LYS A 821 44.97 -18.14 -13.62
C LYS A 821 43.75 -18.85 -14.20
N LEU A 822 43.83 -19.22 -15.47
CA LEU A 822 42.84 -20.07 -16.14
C LEU A 822 42.93 -21.49 -15.58
N GLY A 823 41.78 -22.08 -15.24
CA GLY A 823 41.60 -23.52 -15.16
C GLY A 823 41.39 -24.10 -13.74
N ARG A 824 40.26 -24.80 -13.61
CA ARG A 824 39.75 -25.65 -12.51
C ARG A 824 38.95 -24.99 -11.37
N ARG A 825 37.83 -25.65 -11.08
CA ARG A 825 36.88 -25.41 -9.98
C ARG A 825 37.43 -26.06 -8.70
N ASP A 826 37.01 -25.45 -7.59
CA ASP A 826 37.10 -25.84 -6.19
C ASP A 826 38.42 -25.54 -5.46
N ASP A 827 38.24 -25.08 -4.21
CA ASP A 827 39.15 -24.50 -3.21
C ASP A 827 39.46 -22.98 -3.27
N ASP A 828 38.73 -22.27 -2.40
CA ASP A 828 38.81 -20.83 -2.12
C ASP A 828 39.97 -20.54 -1.14
N ASP A 829 41.19 -20.90 -1.55
CA ASP A 829 42.39 -20.83 -0.70
C ASP A 829 42.91 -19.38 -0.60
N ILE A 830 43.00 -18.85 0.63
CA ILE A 830 43.36 -17.46 0.91
C ILE A 830 44.88 -17.28 0.73
N ARG A 831 45.33 -16.65 -0.36
CA ARG A 831 46.70 -16.12 -0.45
C ARG A 831 46.70 -14.61 -0.20
N ILE A 832 47.18 -14.21 0.97
CA ILE A 832 47.54 -12.82 1.33
C ILE A 832 49.07 -12.74 1.24
N GLN A 833 49.61 -11.89 0.36
CA GLN A 833 51.05 -11.61 0.33
C GLN A 833 51.37 -10.45 1.27
N PHE A 834 52.17 -10.72 2.30
CA PHE A 834 52.73 -9.72 3.22
C PHE A 834 54.17 -9.41 2.77
N LEU A 835 54.46 -8.13 2.47
CA LEU A 835 55.83 -7.64 2.30
C LEU A 835 56.22 -6.91 3.58
N VAL A 836 57.24 -7.41 4.27
CA VAL A 836 57.87 -6.71 5.40
C VAL A 836 58.92 -5.78 4.81
N GLY A 837 58.71 -4.47 4.91
CA GLY A 837 59.69 -3.45 4.56
C GLY A 837 59.90 -2.54 5.76
N VAL A 838 61.13 -2.43 6.24
CA VAL A 838 61.53 -1.53 7.33
C VAL A 838 61.53 -0.10 6.79
N ASN A 839 60.78 0.81 7.40
CA ASN A 839 61.01 2.25 7.20
C ASN A 839 60.88 3.00 8.53
N PRO A 840 61.98 3.52 9.09
CA PRO A 840 62.00 4.20 10.38
C PRO A 840 61.60 5.67 10.20
N ASP A 841 60.43 6.07 10.71
CA ASP A 841 60.16 7.41 11.29
C ASP A 841 58.65 7.69 11.36
N LEU A 842 58.01 7.25 12.46
CA LEU A 842 56.61 7.55 12.79
C LEU A 842 56.36 9.02 13.19
N ARG A 843 57.33 9.94 13.05
CA ARG A 843 57.22 11.35 13.48
C ARG A 843 57.14 12.41 12.36
N ARG A 844 57.27 12.06 11.06
CA ARG A 844 57.32 13.06 9.96
C ARG A 844 56.11 13.15 9.01
N VAL A 845 55.03 12.41 9.23
CA VAL A 845 53.88 12.40 8.27
C VAL A 845 52.77 13.42 8.62
N ARG A 846 52.98 14.31 9.60
CA ARG A 846 52.02 15.39 9.92
C ARG A 846 51.98 16.55 8.90
N THR A 847 52.81 16.58 7.85
CA THR A 847 52.94 17.74 6.94
C THR A 847 53.17 17.41 5.45
N ARG A 848 52.64 16.30 4.90
CA ARG A 848 52.78 15.99 3.46
C ARG A 848 51.52 15.53 2.72
N THR A 849 50.38 16.12 3.06
CA THR A 849 49.17 16.08 2.20
C THR A 849 48.82 17.45 1.59
N ALA A 850 49.68 18.45 1.75
CA ALA A 850 49.58 19.76 1.12
C ALA A 850 50.42 19.90 -0.16
N GLY A 851 50.88 18.81 -0.77
CA GLY A 851 51.85 18.89 -1.87
C GLY A 851 51.87 17.69 -2.79
N TRP A 852 50.74 17.37 -3.39
CA TRP A 852 50.68 16.69 -4.69
C TRP A 852 49.57 17.33 -5.52
N LEU A 853 49.82 18.55 -5.95
CA LEU A 853 49.16 19.17 -7.09
C LEU A 853 50.24 19.81 -7.99
N VAL A 854 50.14 19.48 -9.27
CA VAL A 854 50.74 20.12 -10.46
C VAL A 854 52.20 19.78 -10.79
N GLN A 855 52.36 18.98 -11.86
CA GLN A 855 53.39 19.24 -12.87
C GLN A 855 52.68 19.70 -14.14
N GLN A 856 52.86 20.97 -14.50
CA GLN A 856 52.56 21.57 -15.79
C GLN A 856 53.82 21.58 -16.66
N GLY A 857 53.63 21.49 -17.98
CA GLY A 857 54.57 21.87 -19.04
C GLY A 857 53.95 21.51 -20.40
N THR A 858 53.32 22.43 -21.15
CA THR A 858 53.82 23.52 -22.04
C THR A 858 53.90 23.15 -23.53
N VAL A 859 53.01 23.77 -24.32
CA VAL A 859 53.10 24.37 -25.68
C VAL A 859 54.10 23.81 -26.72
N GLY A 860 53.61 23.51 -27.95
CA GLY A 860 54.40 23.59 -29.20
C GLY A 860 54.02 22.69 -30.40
N THR A 861 53.16 23.20 -31.29
CA THR A 861 53.18 23.19 -32.80
C THR A 861 53.40 21.94 -33.69
N GLN A 862 52.58 21.93 -34.77
CA GLN A 862 52.68 21.26 -36.11
C GLN A 862 52.52 19.73 -36.12
N ALA A 863 51.77 19.05 -37.01
CA ALA A 863 51.27 19.24 -38.38
C ALA A 863 49.92 18.47 -38.49
N GLU A 864 49.01 18.53 -39.46
CA GLU A 864 48.89 19.18 -40.76
C GLU A 864 47.37 19.12 -41.14
N HIS A 865 46.91 20.09 -41.94
CA HIS A 865 45.62 20.10 -42.69
C HIS A 865 45.60 18.93 -43.72
N PRO A 866 44.49 18.55 -44.42
CA PRO A 866 43.60 19.51 -45.08
C PRO A 866 42.10 19.17 -45.22
N GLU A 867 41.34 20.28 -45.24
CA GLU A 867 40.30 20.71 -46.20
C GLU A 867 39.17 19.77 -46.61
N MET A 868 37.89 20.10 -46.37
CA MET A 868 37.04 21.16 -46.97
C MET A 868 36.23 20.67 -48.19
N ARG A 869 34.95 21.09 -48.21
CA ARG A 869 33.97 21.12 -49.33
C ARG A 869 33.16 19.83 -49.54
N ARG A 870 31.84 19.83 -49.73
CA ARG A 870 30.83 20.81 -50.23
C ARG A 870 29.51 20.58 -49.47
N VAL A 871 28.67 21.54 -49.07
CA VAL A 871 27.94 22.62 -49.78
C VAL A 871 26.84 22.11 -50.74
N ARG A 872 25.63 22.69 -50.53
CA ARG A 872 24.39 22.76 -51.35
C ARG A 872 23.40 21.60 -51.17
N ARG A 873 22.14 21.82 -50.78
CA ARG A 873 21.03 22.78 -51.10
C ARG A 873 19.93 21.97 -51.81
N HIS A 874 18.72 22.08 -51.28
CA HIS A 874 17.38 22.12 -51.90
C HIS A 874 16.43 21.61 -50.80
N GLY A 875 15.40 22.32 -50.35
CA GLY A 875 14.47 23.30 -50.94
C GLY A 875 13.09 22.86 -50.41
N GLU A 876 12.43 23.64 -49.55
CA GLU A 876 11.27 24.49 -49.91
C GLU A 876 10.07 23.67 -50.45
N SER A 877 8.79 23.88 -50.06
CA SER A 877 8.12 25.02 -49.42
C SER A 877 6.62 24.71 -49.17
N ALA A 878 6.03 25.44 -48.19
CA ALA A 878 4.69 26.11 -48.15
C ALA A 878 3.41 25.28 -48.40
N GLY A 879 2.22 25.56 -47.86
CA GLY A 879 1.58 26.61 -47.03
C GLY A 879 0.15 26.08 -46.71
N ALA A 880 -0.72 26.65 -45.87
CA ALA A 880 -0.96 28.05 -45.53
C ALA A 880 -1.56 28.20 -44.11
N ASP A 881 -1.32 29.38 -43.55
CA ASP A 881 -2.00 29.99 -42.39
C ASP A 881 -3.45 30.42 -42.74
N GLU A 882 -4.30 30.64 -41.72
CA GLU A 882 -4.86 31.98 -41.40
C GLU A 882 -5.81 31.96 -40.18
N GLU A 883 -5.55 32.92 -39.26
CA GLU A 883 -6.46 33.76 -38.42
C GLU A 883 -7.59 33.09 -37.57
N GLY A 884 -7.82 33.36 -36.28
CA GLY A 884 -7.37 34.29 -35.23
C GLY A 884 -8.50 34.35 -34.15
N PRO A 885 -8.28 34.66 -32.85
CA PRO A 885 -9.37 35.02 -31.95
C PRO A 885 -9.42 36.51 -31.66
N LEU A 886 -10.57 37.09 -32.00
CA LEU A 886 -11.03 38.45 -31.69
C LEU A 886 -11.18 38.70 -30.18
N GLU A 887 -11.05 39.99 -29.87
CA GLU A 887 -11.02 40.70 -28.61
C GLU A 887 -12.21 40.48 -27.66
N VAL A 888 -11.93 40.37 -26.35
CA VAL A 888 -12.16 41.37 -25.27
C VAL A 888 -13.60 41.86 -25.08
N GLY A 889 -14.16 41.52 -23.90
CA GLY A 889 -15.26 42.23 -23.26
C GLY A 889 -15.01 42.31 -21.75
N GLY A 890 -14.25 43.31 -21.32
CA GLY A 890 -13.93 43.56 -19.91
C GLY A 890 -15.05 44.31 -19.18
N GLY A 891 -15.42 43.83 -17.99
CA GLY A 891 -16.23 44.55 -17.01
C GLY A 891 -15.40 44.82 -15.75
N ARG A 892 -15.12 46.09 -15.47
CA ARG A 892 -14.45 46.58 -14.25
C ARG A 892 -15.42 46.56 -13.06
N LEU A 893 -14.94 46.14 -11.89
CA LEU A 893 -15.49 46.48 -10.58
C LEU A 893 -14.56 47.51 -9.92
N PRO A 894 -15.06 48.68 -9.47
CA PRO A 894 -14.29 49.60 -8.64
C PRO A 894 -14.71 49.53 -7.15
N ASP A 895 -13.75 49.96 -6.32
CA ASP A 895 -13.89 50.54 -4.98
C ASP A 895 -14.04 49.62 -3.74
N LEU A 896 -12.91 49.45 -3.03
CA LEU A 896 -12.86 49.22 -1.59
C LEU A 896 -12.02 50.32 -0.94
N LEU A 897 -12.68 51.20 -0.19
CA LEU A 897 -12.08 52.21 0.69
C LEU A 897 -11.65 51.60 2.05
N PRO A 898 -10.70 52.23 2.77
CA PRO A 898 -9.99 51.62 3.90
C PRO A 898 -10.62 51.87 5.28
N SER A 899 -10.19 51.04 6.23
CA SER A 899 -10.46 51.01 7.68
C SER A 899 -10.33 52.36 8.42
N PRO A 900 -11.07 52.53 9.54
CA PRO A 900 -10.63 53.38 10.63
C PRO A 900 -10.38 52.61 11.94
N ALA A 901 -9.48 53.18 12.73
CA ALA A 901 -8.94 52.69 13.99
C ALA A 901 -9.78 53.03 15.23
N THR A 902 -9.48 52.31 16.32
CA THR A 902 -9.57 52.70 17.75
C THR A 902 -10.89 53.25 18.30
N ARG A 903 -11.56 52.44 19.13
CA ARG A 903 -11.64 52.65 20.58
C ARG A 903 -12.07 51.38 21.30
#